data_AF-F7H5Y0-F1
#
_entry.id   AF-F7H5Y0-F1
#
_cell.length_a   1.000
_cell.length_b   1.000
_cell.length_c   1.000
_cell.angle_alpha   90.00
_cell.angle_beta   90.00
_cell.angle_gamma   90.00
#
_symmetry.space_group_name_H-M   'P 1'
#
loop_
_entity.id
_entity.type
_entity.pdbx_description
1 polymer ?
#
loop_
_entity_poly.entity_id
_entity_poly.type
_entity_poly.pdbx_seq_one_letter_code
_entity_poly.pdbx_strand_id
1 'polypeptide(L)'
;MGVWLNQDDYIRNLKRIILCFLIVYMALLVGTDQDFYSLLGVSKTASSREIRQAFKKLALKLHPDKNPNNPNAHGDFLKINRAYEVLKDEDLRKKYDKYGEKGLEDNQGGQYESWNYYRYDFGIYDDDPEIITLERREFDAAVNSGELWFVNFYSPGCSHCHDLAPTWRDFAKEVDGLLRIGAVNCGDDRMLCRMKGVNSYPSLFIFQSGMAPVKYHGDRSKESLVSFAMQHVRSTVTELWTGNFVNSIQTAFAAGIGWLITFCSKGGDCLTSQTRLRLSGMLDGLVNVGWMDCASQDNLCKSLDITTSTTAYFPPGATLNNKEKSSILFLNSLDAKEIYLEVIHNLPDFELLSANTLEDRLAHHRWLLFFQFGKNENSNDPELKKLKTLLKNDHIQVGRFDCSSAPDMCSNLYVFQPSLAVFKGQGTKEYEIHHGKKILYDILAFAKESVNSHVTTLGPQNFPASDKEPWLVDFFAPWCPPCRALLPELRRASNLLYGQLKFGTLDCTVHEGLCNMYNIQAYPTTVVFNQSNIHEYEGHHSAEQILEFIEDLMNPSVVSLTPTTFNELVTQRKHNEVWMVDFYSPWCHPCQILMPEWKRMARTLTGLINVGSIDCQQYHSFCAQENVQRYPEIRFYPPKSNKAYQYHSYNGWNRDAYSLRVWGLGFLPQVSTDLTPQTFSEKVLQGKTHWVIDFYAPWCGPCQNFAPEFELLARMIKGKVKAGKVDCQAYAQTCQKAGIRAYPTVKFYFYERAKRNFREEQINTRDAKAIAALIKEKLETLQNEGKRILILCYNMDDL
;
A
#
# COMPACT_ATOMS: atom_id res chain seq x y z
N MET A 1 27.45 -58.83 60.02
CA MET A 1 27.76 -57.52 59.39
C MET A 1 27.44 -57.63 57.91
N GLY A 2 26.17 -57.38 57.54
CA GLY A 2 25.76 -57.36 56.14
C GLY A 2 25.45 -55.93 55.75
N VAL A 3 26.33 -55.31 54.97
CA VAL A 3 26.07 -54.03 54.31
C VAL A 3 25.96 -54.32 52.82
N TRP A 4 24.72 -54.55 52.38
CA TRP A 4 24.34 -54.45 50.97
C TRP A 4 24.22 -52.95 50.65
N LEU A 5 25.27 -52.35 50.08
CA LEU A 5 25.15 -51.04 49.45
C LEU A 5 24.76 -51.25 47.99
N ASN A 6 23.50 -50.97 47.70
CA ASN A 6 22.83 -51.09 46.41
C ASN A 6 23.61 -50.38 45.29
N GLN A 7 24.05 -51.18 44.31
CA GLN A 7 24.65 -50.70 43.06
C GLN A 7 23.67 -49.84 42.23
N ASP A 8 22.36 -49.98 42.47
CA ASP A 8 21.29 -49.19 41.82
C ASP A 8 21.23 -47.72 42.25
N ASP A 9 21.68 -47.37 43.46
CA ASP A 9 21.66 -45.97 43.92
C ASP A 9 22.81 -45.16 43.34
N TYR A 10 23.95 -45.80 43.05
CA TYR A 10 25.06 -45.16 42.35
C TYR A 10 24.69 -44.83 40.90
N ILE A 11 24.01 -45.74 40.20
CA ILE A 11 23.56 -45.52 38.81
C ILE A 11 22.44 -44.47 38.74
N ARG A 12 21.52 -44.44 39.72
CA ARG A 12 20.49 -43.39 39.81
C ARG A 12 21.09 -42.00 40.06
N ASN A 13 22.06 -41.89 40.97
CA ASN A 13 22.72 -40.63 41.25
C ASN A 13 23.58 -40.17 40.07
N LEU A 14 24.27 -41.07 39.38
CA LEU A 14 25.04 -40.75 38.18
C LEU A 14 24.12 -40.28 37.03
N LYS A 15 22.97 -40.92 36.82
CA LYS A 15 21.96 -40.47 35.83
C LYS A 15 21.37 -39.11 36.19
N ARG A 16 21.12 -38.83 37.48
CA ARG A 16 20.65 -37.50 37.92
C ARG A 16 21.71 -36.42 37.73
N ILE A 17 22.98 -36.73 38.01
CA ILE A 17 24.09 -35.79 37.80
C ILE A 17 24.29 -35.53 36.30
N ILE A 18 24.25 -36.56 35.45
CA ILE A 18 24.34 -36.41 33.99
C ILE A 18 23.13 -35.64 33.44
N LEU A 19 21.92 -35.89 33.96
CA LEU A 19 20.71 -35.16 33.56
C LEU A 19 20.78 -33.68 34.01
N CYS A 20 21.26 -33.40 35.22
CA CYS A 20 21.49 -32.02 35.68
C CYS A 20 22.57 -31.32 34.86
N PHE A 21 23.67 -32.00 34.51
CA PHE A 21 24.68 -31.45 33.62
C PHE A 21 24.14 -31.24 32.20
N LEU A 22 23.30 -32.12 31.67
CA LEU A 22 22.62 -31.94 30.39
C LEU A 22 21.60 -30.80 30.42
N ILE A 23 20.86 -30.62 31.52
CA ILE A 23 19.91 -29.50 31.69
C ILE A 23 20.67 -28.19 31.85
N VAL A 24 21.79 -28.17 32.59
CA VAL A 24 22.65 -26.98 32.74
C VAL A 24 23.39 -26.68 31.43
N TYR A 25 23.83 -27.70 30.68
CA TYR A 25 24.46 -27.55 29.38
C TYR A 25 23.44 -27.11 28.30
N MET A 26 22.22 -27.63 28.33
CA MET A 26 21.10 -27.16 27.50
C MET A 26 20.67 -25.73 27.89
N ALA A 27 20.69 -25.37 29.18
CA ALA A 27 20.43 -24.01 29.65
C ALA A 27 21.56 -23.03 29.29
N LEU A 28 22.81 -23.50 29.22
CA LEU A 28 23.97 -22.73 28.75
C LEU A 28 24.03 -22.64 27.21
N LEU A 29 23.35 -23.53 26.49
CA LEU A 29 23.23 -23.52 25.02
C LEU A 29 22.00 -22.76 24.51
N VAL A 30 21.12 -22.26 25.39
CA VAL A 30 20.20 -21.19 25.03
C VAL A 30 21.02 -19.89 24.94
N GLY A 31 21.74 -19.75 23.83
CA GLY A 31 22.21 -18.44 23.39
C GLY A 31 20.98 -17.55 23.31
N THR A 32 20.92 -16.55 24.18
CA THR A 32 19.88 -15.54 24.13
C THR A 32 20.22 -14.59 22.99
N ASP A 33 19.94 -15.00 21.75
CA ASP A 33 19.70 -14.02 20.70
C ASP A 33 18.51 -13.21 21.18
N GLN A 34 18.78 -12.00 21.68
CA GLN A 34 17.75 -11.12 22.22
C GLN A 34 16.90 -10.61 21.06
N ASP A 35 15.65 -11.06 21.02
CA ASP A 35 14.64 -10.59 20.09
C ASP A 35 14.50 -9.04 20.14
N PHE A 36 14.35 -8.38 18.99
CA PHE A 36 14.36 -6.92 18.85
C PHE A 36 13.26 -6.24 19.67
N TYR A 37 12.10 -6.87 19.80
CA TYR A 37 11.01 -6.35 20.63
C TYR A 37 11.40 -6.37 22.11
N SER A 38 12.05 -7.45 22.53
CA SER A 38 12.57 -7.60 23.90
C SER A 38 13.68 -6.59 24.20
N LEU A 39 14.55 -6.29 23.23
CA LEU A 39 15.59 -5.25 23.33
C LEU A 39 15.01 -3.85 23.58
N LEU A 40 13.89 -3.52 22.91
CA LEU A 40 13.20 -2.25 23.12
C LEU A 40 12.24 -2.28 24.32
N GLY A 41 11.94 -3.45 24.89
CA GLY A 41 11.00 -3.62 25.99
C GLY A 41 9.54 -3.43 25.56
N VAL A 42 9.20 -3.82 24.32
CA VAL A 42 7.86 -3.69 23.74
C VAL A 42 7.31 -5.05 23.31
N SER A 43 5.99 -5.12 23.13
CA SER A 43 5.33 -6.32 22.56
C SER A 43 5.55 -6.40 21.05
N LYS A 44 5.46 -7.61 20.47
CA LYS A 44 5.37 -7.81 19.02
C LYS A 44 4.18 -7.09 18.38
N THR A 45 3.15 -6.79 19.16
CA THR A 45 1.95 -6.04 18.76
C THR A 45 2.11 -4.52 18.87
N ALA A 46 3.27 -4.03 19.30
CA ALA A 46 3.49 -2.60 19.52
C ALA A 46 3.34 -1.79 18.21
N SER A 47 2.67 -0.65 18.34
CA SER A 47 2.53 0.37 17.30
C SER A 47 3.83 1.12 17.05
N SER A 48 3.94 1.79 15.90
CA SER A 48 5.09 2.64 15.56
C SER A 48 5.35 3.71 16.63
N ARG A 49 4.30 4.30 17.21
CA ARG A 49 4.39 5.27 18.32
C ARG A 49 5.00 4.65 19.57
N GLU A 50 4.54 3.47 19.99
CA GLU A 50 5.08 2.78 21.17
C GLU A 50 6.55 2.38 20.98
N ILE A 51 6.91 1.92 19.77
CA ILE A 51 8.29 1.59 19.40
C ILE A 51 9.17 2.85 19.47
N ARG A 52 8.71 3.98 18.90
CA ARG A 52 9.41 5.27 18.98
C ARG A 52 9.57 5.73 20.44
N GLN A 53 8.52 5.69 21.25
CA GLN A 53 8.60 6.10 22.66
C GLN A 53 9.57 5.23 23.46
N ALA A 54 9.50 3.91 23.28
CA ALA A 54 10.40 2.96 23.95
C ALA A 54 11.85 3.18 23.53
N PHE A 55 12.10 3.30 22.22
CA PHE A 55 13.41 3.63 21.69
C PHE A 55 13.91 4.99 22.20
N LYS A 56 13.10 6.05 22.19
CA LYS A 56 13.47 7.38 22.71
C LYS A 56 13.95 7.30 24.16
N LYS A 57 13.23 6.57 25.00
CA LYS A 57 13.59 6.38 26.42
C LYS A 57 14.94 5.68 26.57
N LEU A 58 15.19 4.63 25.78
CA LEU A 58 16.47 3.91 25.77
C LEU A 58 17.60 4.77 25.18
N ALA A 59 17.34 5.45 24.07
CA ALA A 59 18.30 6.30 23.38
C ALA A 59 18.79 7.40 24.31
N LEU A 60 17.90 8.11 25.01
CA LEU A 60 18.27 9.17 25.96
C LEU A 60 19.15 8.68 27.13
N LYS A 61 19.02 7.40 27.50
CA LYS A 61 19.76 6.78 28.60
C LYS A 61 21.09 6.18 28.14
N LEU A 62 21.09 5.50 27.00
CA LEU A 62 22.21 4.68 26.51
C LEU A 62 23.09 5.39 25.47
N HIS A 63 22.72 6.60 25.04
CA HIS A 63 23.50 7.32 24.03
C HIS A 63 24.98 7.47 24.44
N PRO A 64 25.93 7.26 23.52
CA PRO A 64 27.37 7.40 23.79
C PRO A 64 27.75 8.77 24.40
N ASP A 65 27.17 9.88 23.89
CA ASP A 65 27.38 11.24 24.44
C ASP A 65 27.08 11.37 25.95
N LYS A 66 26.16 10.56 26.50
CA LYS A 66 25.82 10.56 27.94
C LYS A 66 26.57 9.51 28.73
N ASN A 67 27.26 8.59 28.05
CA ASN A 67 27.99 7.49 28.66
C ASN A 67 29.47 7.48 28.19
N PRO A 68 30.21 8.60 28.26
CA PRO A 68 31.58 8.68 27.72
C PRO A 68 32.57 7.76 28.45
N ASN A 69 32.23 7.32 29.67
CA ASN A 69 33.08 6.48 30.51
C ASN A 69 32.84 4.97 30.28
N ASN A 70 31.82 4.58 29.49
CA ASN A 70 31.56 3.18 29.16
C ASN A 70 32.15 2.88 27.77
N PRO A 71 33.23 2.06 27.67
CA PRO A 71 33.86 1.74 26.39
C PRO A 71 32.92 0.97 25.44
N ASN A 72 31.88 0.32 25.96
CA ASN A 72 30.89 -0.43 25.18
C ASN A 72 29.64 0.39 24.82
N ALA A 73 29.54 1.67 25.22
CA ALA A 73 28.34 2.49 25.00
C ALA A 73 27.90 2.53 23.53
N HIS A 74 28.86 2.61 22.61
CA HIS A 74 28.59 2.58 21.17
C HIS A 74 27.95 1.25 20.74
N GLY A 75 28.49 0.12 21.18
CA GLY A 75 27.95 -1.21 20.85
C GLY A 75 26.58 -1.46 21.46
N ASP A 76 26.36 -1.02 22.70
CA ASP A 76 25.06 -1.14 23.37
C ASP A 76 24.00 -0.28 22.68
N PHE A 77 24.36 0.94 22.25
CA PHE A 77 23.47 1.81 21.50
C PHE A 77 23.15 1.26 20.09
N LEU A 78 24.15 0.72 19.39
CA LEU A 78 23.95 0.12 18.06
C LEU A 78 22.92 -1.02 18.09
N LYS A 79 22.87 -1.83 19.15
CA LYS A 79 21.88 -2.90 19.29
C LYS A 79 20.45 -2.36 19.32
N ILE A 80 20.18 -1.37 20.18
CA ILE A 80 18.84 -0.77 20.26
C ILE A 80 18.50 0.04 19.00
N ASN A 81 19.50 0.65 18.36
CA ASN A 81 19.32 1.41 17.12
C ASN A 81 18.96 0.48 15.97
N ARG A 82 19.68 -0.64 15.80
CA ARG A 82 19.35 -1.67 14.82
C ARG A 82 17.94 -2.22 15.04
N ALA A 83 17.58 -2.55 16.28
CA ALA A 83 16.23 -2.99 16.62
C ALA A 83 15.18 -1.93 16.23
N TYR A 84 15.43 -0.65 16.52
CA TYR A 84 14.53 0.44 16.14
C TYR A 84 14.43 0.63 14.61
N GLU A 85 15.55 0.68 13.90
CA GLU A 85 15.57 0.85 12.43
C GLU A 85 14.84 -0.29 11.70
N VAL A 86 14.93 -1.50 12.22
CA VAL A 86 14.21 -2.66 11.67
C VAL A 86 12.73 -2.61 12.04
N LEU A 87 12.39 -2.34 13.31
CA LEU A 87 11.01 -2.40 13.77
C LEU A 87 10.16 -1.19 13.38
N LYS A 88 10.78 -0.05 13.07
CA LYS A 88 10.09 1.13 12.54
C LYS A 88 9.73 1.00 11.06
N ASP A 89 10.53 0.24 10.30
CA ASP A 89 10.31 -0.01 8.89
C ASP A 89 9.44 -1.26 8.74
N GLU A 90 8.27 -1.12 8.11
CA GLU A 90 7.32 -2.23 8.04
C GLU A 90 7.83 -3.43 7.24
N ASP A 91 8.63 -3.19 6.18
CA ASP A 91 9.15 -4.26 5.32
C ASP A 91 10.26 -5.04 6.04
N LEU A 92 11.15 -4.32 6.73
CA LEU A 92 12.19 -4.93 7.57
C LEU A 92 11.59 -5.65 8.78
N ARG A 93 10.58 -5.07 9.43
CA ARG A 93 9.85 -5.69 10.53
C ARG A 93 9.18 -7.00 10.08
N LYS A 94 8.50 -7.01 8.94
CA LYS A 94 7.92 -8.23 8.36
C LYS A 94 9.00 -9.28 8.09
N LYS A 95 10.11 -8.87 7.48
CA LYS A 95 11.22 -9.78 7.17
C LYS A 95 11.82 -10.39 8.44
N TYR A 96 11.97 -9.58 9.48
CA TYR A 96 12.38 -10.00 10.80
C TYR A 96 11.38 -10.97 11.44
N ASP A 97 10.09 -10.67 11.36
CA ASP A 97 9.04 -11.54 11.90
C ASP A 97 8.98 -12.90 11.16
N LYS A 98 9.26 -12.92 9.85
CA LYS A 98 9.25 -14.14 9.02
C LYS A 98 10.53 -14.98 9.13
N TYR A 99 11.71 -14.35 9.18
CA TYR A 99 13.00 -15.04 9.03
C TYR A 99 13.99 -14.80 10.19
N GLY A 100 13.64 -13.96 11.17
CA GLY A 100 14.54 -13.50 12.21
C GLY A 100 15.69 -12.63 11.67
N GLU A 101 16.76 -12.48 12.44
CA GLU A 101 17.94 -11.68 12.04
C GLU A 101 18.62 -12.21 10.77
N LYS A 102 18.52 -13.50 10.48
CA LYS A 102 19.12 -14.13 9.28
C LYS A 102 18.56 -13.57 7.97
N GLY A 103 17.35 -13.02 8.00
CA GLY A 103 16.75 -12.35 6.85
C GLY A 103 17.28 -10.94 6.60
N LEU A 104 17.97 -10.33 7.57
CA LEU A 104 18.39 -8.93 7.49
C LEU A 104 19.83 -8.81 7.00
N GLU A 105 20.17 -7.68 6.39
CA GLU A 105 21.55 -7.36 6.02
C GLU A 105 22.31 -6.79 7.23
N ASP A 106 23.61 -7.10 7.35
CA ASP A 106 24.44 -6.66 8.49
C ASP A 106 24.70 -5.15 8.54
N ASN A 107 24.48 -4.42 7.45
CA ASN A 107 24.73 -2.97 7.37
C ASN A 107 23.58 -2.10 7.92
N GLN A 108 22.50 -2.69 8.44
CA GLN A 108 21.35 -1.93 8.97
C GLN A 108 21.61 -1.50 10.42
N GLY A 109 21.62 -0.19 10.70
CA GLY A 109 21.70 0.38 12.06
C GLY A 109 23.02 1.05 12.46
N GLY A 110 23.99 1.18 11.55
CA GLY A 110 25.31 1.77 11.83
C GLY A 110 25.35 3.29 12.03
N GLN A 111 24.29 4.01 11.66
CA GLN A 111 24.18 5.47 11.81
C GLN A 111 23.07 5.82 12.79
N TYR A 112 23.35 6.78 13.67
CA TYR A 112 22.39 7.34 14.61
C TYR A 112 22.63 8.82 14.80
N GLU A 113 21.61 9.52 15.28
CA GLU A 113 21.63 10.96 15.49
C GLU A 113 22.22 11.30 16.85
N SER A 114 22.53 12.58 17.09
CA SER A 114 23.06 13.04 18.37
C SER A 114 22.07 12.86 19.54
N TRP A 115 22.57 12.88 20.79
CA TRP A 115 21.67 12.85 21.95
C TRP A 115 20.67 14.00 21.96
N ASN A 116 21.09 15.19 21.49
CA ASN A 116 20.22 16.36 21.42
C ASN A 116 19.04 16.14 20.45
N TYR A 117 19.27 15.48 19.32
CA TYR A 117 18.21 15.12 18.38
C TYR A 117 17.16 14.25 19.06
N TYR A 118 17.57 13.16 19.72
CA TYR A 118 16.62 12.28 20.42
C TYR A 118 15.86 12.98 21.57
N ARG A 119 16.47 14.02 22.14
CA ARG A 119 15.87 14.79 23.24
C ARG A 119 14.83 15.81 22.78
N TYR A 120 15.06 16.47 21.65
CA TYR A 120 14.28 17.64 21.23
C TYR A 120 13.52 17.44 19.92
N ASP A 121 14.05 16.64 18.99
CA ASP A 121 13.56 16.55 17.60
C ASP A 121 12.85 15.22 17.32
N PHE A 122 13.15 14.19 18.11
CA PHE A 122 12.58 12.86 17.94
C PHE A 122 11.23 12.72 18.65
N GLY A 123 10.21 12.28 17.91
CA GLY A 123 8.86 12.05 18.44
C GLY A 123 8.28 13.29 19.11
N ILE A 124 8.33 14.45 18.44
CA ILE A 124 7.94 15.77 19.01
C ILE A 124 6.53 15.74 19.60
N TYR A 125 5.61 15.00 18.96
CA TYR A 125 4.20 14.90 19.36
C TYR A 125 3.80 13.53 19.90
N ASP A 126 4.75 12.60 20.09
CA ASP A 126 4.43 11.23 20.53
C ASP A 126 3.89 11.17 21.97
N ASP A 127 4.02 12.23 22.77
CA ASP A 127 3.49 12.29 24.14
C ASP A 127 2.21 13.15 24.25
N ASP A 128 1.71 13.68 23.13
CA ASP A 128 0.52 14.52 23.05
C ASP A 128 -0.67 13.67 22.56
N PRO A 129 -1.68 13.37 23.38
CA PRO A 129 -2.78 12.48 22.99
C PRO A 129 -3.74 13.12 21.99
N GLU A 130 -3.91 14.45 22.02
CA GLU A 130 -4.78 15.18 21.10
C GLU A 130 -4.20 15.33 19.68
N ILE A 131 -2.89 15.06 19.50
CA ILE A 131 -2.21 15.17 18.22
C ILE A 131 -2.03 13.77 17.62
N ILE A 132 -2.65 13.56 16.47
CA ILE A 132 -2.60 12.30 15.73
C ILE A 132 -1.39 12.36 14.78
N THR A 133 -0.37 11.56 15.04
CA THR A 133 0.74 11.37 14.11
C THR A 133 0.28 10.50 12.94
N LEU A 134 0.38 11.04 11.73
CA LEU A 134 -0.08 10.38 10.51
C LEU A 134 1.12 9.96 9.66
N GLU A 135 1.14 8.70 9.25
CA GLU A 135 2.13 8.10 8.35
C GLU A 135 1.59 8.02 6.91
N ARG A 136 2.46 7.80 5.91
CA ARG A 136 2.08 7.82 4.48
C ARG A 136 0.85 6.98 4.12
N ARG A 137 0.71 5.79 4.71
CA ARG A 137 -0.32 4.81 4.30
C ARG A 137 -1.72 5.16 4.82
N GLU A 138 -1.80 5.70 6.03
CA GLU A 138 -3.07 6.06 6.69
C GLU A 138 -3.51 7.50 6.42
N PHE A 139 -2.59 8.36 5.94
CA PHE A 139 -2.84 9.79 5.77
C PHE A 139 -4.11 10.08 4.96
N ASP A 140 -4.23 9.52 3.75
CA ASP A 140 -5.35 9.81 2.85
C ASP A 140 -6.68 9.29 3.40
N ALA A 141 -6.67 8.13 4.04
CA ALA A 141 -7.85 7.55 4.68
C ALA A 141 -8.32 8.43 5.84
N ALA A 142 -7.39 8.88 6.68
CA ALA A 142 -7.66 9.72 7.83
C ALA A 142 -8.24 11.08 7.41
N VAL A 143 -7.54 11.83 6.55
CA VAL A 143 -7.96 13.20 6.20
C VAL A 143 -9.21 13.26 5.31
N ASN A 144 -9.56 12.16 4.63
CA ASN A 144 -10.78 12.03 3.84
C ASN A 144 -11.94 11.34 4.58
N SER A 145 -11.80 11.10 5.89
CA SER A 145 -12.87 10.55 6.73
C SER A 145 -14.14 11.44 6.59
N GLY A 146 -13.98 12.75 6.47
CA GLY A 146 -15.09 13.70 6.40
C GLY A 146 -15.24 14.51 7.68
N GLU A 147 -14.53 14.12 8.74
CA GLU A 147 -14.13 15.07 9.76
C GLU A 147 -13.25 16.17 9.15
N LEU A 148 -13.25 17.34 9.78
CA LEU A 148 -12.33 18.42 9.46
C LEU A 148 -10.98 18.12 10.12
N TRP A 149 -9.89 18.16 9.35
CA TRP A 149 -8.54 17.91 9.82
C TRP A 149 -7.68 19.15 9.64
N PHE A 150 -6.92 19.53 10.67
CA PHE A 150 -5.85 20.51 10.55
C PHE A 150 -4.51 19.81 10.81
N VAL A 151 -3.66 19.73 9.79
CA VAL A 151 -2.43 18.95 9.83
C VAL A 151 -1.20 19.84 9.77
N ASN A 152 -0.27 19.60 10.68
CA ASN A 152 1.06 20.20 10.70
C ASN A 152 2.10 19.28 10.03
N PHE A 153 2.56 19.68 8.84
CA PHE A 153 3.71 19.06 8.18
C PHE A 153 5.00 19.71 8.67
N TYR A 154 5.77 18.98 9.47
CA TYR A 154 6.99 19.46 10.10
C TYR A 154 8.20 18.61 9.69
N SER A 155 9.40 19.09 10.02
CA SER A 155 10.65 18.36 9.86
C SER A 155 11.41 18.36 11.18
N PRO A 156 12.16 17.31 11.53
CA PRO A 156 13.08 17.35 12.66
C PRO A 156 14.23 18.32 12.35
N GLY A 157 14.82 18.92 13.37
CA GLY A 157 15.88 19.93 13.24
C GLY A 157 15.44 21.30 12.69
N CYS A 158 14.13 21.53 12.54
CA CYS A 158 13.56 22.77 12.04
C CYS A 158 13.22 23.72 13.20
N SER A 159 13.98 24.81 13.38
CA SER A 159 13.75 25.77 14.47
C SER A 159 12.30 26.29 14.50
N HIS A 160 11.75 26.68 13.35
CA HIS A 160 10.36 27.15 13.24
C HIS A 160 9.32 26.09 13.61
N CYS A 161 9.66 24.81 13.50
CA CYS A 161 8.82 23.70 13.89
C CYS A 161 8.85 23.52 15.41
N HIS A 162 10.00 23.72 16.06
CA HIS A 162 10.10 23.77 17.52
C HIS A 162 9.36 24.98 18.11
N ASP A 163 9.47 26.15 17.47
CA ASP A 163 8.73 27.36 17.89
C ASP A 163 7.21 27.12 17.84
N LEU A 164 6.73 26.39 16.83
CA LEU A 164 5.32 26.05 16.68
C LEU A 164 4.85 24.97 17.66
N ALA A 165 5.70 24.00 18.03
CA ALA A 165 5.26 22.80 18.73
C ALA A 165 4.49 23.07 20.04
N PRO A 166 4.90 24.00 20.94
CA PRO A 166 4.09 24.36 22.10
C PRO A 166 2.72 24.91 21.72
N THR A 167 2.67 25.84 20.77
CA THR A 167 1.43 26.46 20.29
C THR A 167 0.51 25.44 19.63
N TRP A 168 1.06 24.46 18.91
CA TRP A 168 0.29 23.39 18.28
C TRP A 168 -0.37 22.46 19.32
N ARG A 169 0.30 22.18 20.45
CA ARG A 169 -0.28 21.42 21.56
C ARG A 169 -1.42 22.17 22.24
N ASP A 170 -1.20 23.45 22.54
CA ASP A 170 -2.23 24.28 23.18
C ASP A 170 -3.43 24.50 22.25
N PHE A 171 -3.16 24.68 20.95
CA PHE A 171 -4.19 24.71 19.93
C PHE A 171 -4.97 23.40 19.87
N ALA A 172 -4.30 22.24 19.89
CA ALA A 172 -4.95 20.94 19.85
C ALA A 172 -5.90 20.72 21.03
N LYS A 173 -5.49 21.12 22.24
CA LYS A 173 -6.34 21.08 23.43
C LYS A 173 -7.54 22.02 23.35
N GLU A 174 -7.36 23.20 22.77
CA GLU A 174 -8.42 24.22 22.64
C GLU A 174 -9.53 23.81 21.68
N VAL A 175 -9.21 23.06 20.62
CA VAL A 175 -10.17 22.65 19.58
C VAL A 175 -10.54 21.17 19.62
N ASP A 176 -10.15 20.49 20.69
CA ASP A 176 -10.50 19.09 20.93
C ASP A 176 -12.02 18.86 20.85
N GLY A 177 -12.42 17.81 20.14
CA GLY A 177 -13.82 17.48 19.83
C GLY A 177 -14.49 18.30 18.71
N LEU A 178 -13.88 19.42 18.26
CA LEU A 178 -14.39 20.25 17.17
C LEU A 178 -13.82 19.85 15.80
N LEU A 179 -12.50 19.62 15.74
CA LEU A 179 -11.79 19.12 14.56
C LEU A 179 -10.63 18.22 14.98
N ARG A 180 -10.10 17.45 14.03
CA ARG A 180 -8.95 16.56 14.27
C ARG A 180 -7.64 17.28 14.00
N ILE A 181 -6.66 17.05 14.86
CA ILE A 181 -5.35 17.69 14.78
C ILE A 181 -4.30 16.64 14.43
N GLY A 182 -3.68 16.84 13.27
CA GLY A 182 -2.69 15.92 12.73
C GLY A 182 -1.26 16.49 12.79
N ALA A 183 -0.29 15.60 12.80
CA ALA A 183 1.11 15.93 12.56
C ALA A 183 1.75 14.90 11.63
N VAL A 184 2.50 15.37 10.64
CA VAL A 184 3.25 14.53 9.69
C VAL A 184 4.73 14.88 9.80
N ASN A 185 5.55 13.88 10.12
CA ASN A 185 7.00 14.03 10.13
C ASN A 185 7.58 13.86 8.73
N CYS A 186 7.86 14.97 8.04
CA CYS A 186 8.44 14.95 6.70
C CYS A 186 9.90 14.47 6.65
N GLY A 187 10.58 14.37 7.80
CA GLY A 187 11.90 13.75 7.90
C GLY A 187 11.84 12.26 7.57
N ASP A 188 10.82 11.58 8.11
CA ASP A 188 10.55 10.16 7.93
C ASP A 188 9.72 9.93 6.64
N ASP A 189 8.67 10.73 6.42
CA ASP A 189 7.70 10.60 5.32
C ASP A 189 7.93 11.61 4.17
N ARG A 190 9.17 11.69 3.66
CA ARG A 190 9.55 12.66 2.60
C ARG A 190 8.66 12.57 1.35
N MET A 191 8.29 11.35 0.96
CA MET A 191 7.47 11.12 -0.23
C MET A 191 6.04 11.65 -0.05
N LEU A 192 5.41 11.42 1.10
CA LEU A 192 4.08 11.96 1.41
C LEU A 192 4.10 13.49 1.34
N CYS A 193 5.07 14.13 2.01
CA CYS A 193 5.17 15.59 2.03
C CYS A 193 5.38 16.18 0.63
N ARG A 194 6.23 15.55 -0.19
CA ARG A 194 6.42 15.96 -1.60
C ARG A 194 5.13 15.79 -2.42
N MET A 195 4.42 14.67 -2.26
CA MET A 195 3.15 14.42 -2.96
C MET A 195 2.06 15.43 -2.58
N LYS A 196 2.05 15.88 -1.31
CA LYS A 196 1.13 16.92 -0.82
C LYS A 196 1.60 18.35 -1.11
N GLY A 197 2.69 18.53 -1.87
CA GLY A 197 3.19 19.85 -2.25
C GLY A 197 3.80 20.65 -1.10
N VAL A 198 4.30 19.97 -0.07
CA VAL A 198 4.99 20.60 1.07
C VAL A 198 6.43 20.89 0.69
N ASN A 199 6.75 22.18 0.53
CA ASN A 199 8.07 22.65 0.13
C ASN A 199 8.80 23.46 1.22
N SER A 200 8.16 23.69 2.37
CA SER A 200 8.69 24.50 3.47
C SER A 200 8.14 24.00 4.81
N TYR A 201 8.91 24.12 5.89
CA TYR A 201 8.52 23.63 7.21
C TYR A 201 8.45 24.76 8.26
N PRO A 202 7.45 24.73 9.17
CA PRO A 202 6.25 23.90 9.10
C PRO A 202 5.30 24.42 8.01
N SER A 203 4.50 23.53 7.41
CA SER A 203 3.36 23.86 6.55
C SER A 203 2.08 23.33 7.16
N LEU A 204 1.06 24.18 7.26
CA LEU A 204 -0.20 23.86 7.92
C LEU A 204 -1.33 23.82 6.89
N PHE A 205 -2.13 22.76 6.90
CA PHE A 205 -3.20 22.54 5.93
C PHE A 205 -4.47 22.04 6.58
N ILE A 206 -5.61 22.59 6.14
CA ILE A 206 -6.94 22.06 6.42
C ILE A 206 -7.33 21.06 5.33
N PHE A 207 -7.87 19.91 5.76
CA PHE A 207 -8.43 18.88 4.90
C PHE A 207 -9.86 18.56 5.33
N GLN A 208 -10.72 18.29 4.35
CA GLN A 208 -12.04 17.71 4.57
C GLN A 208 -12.45 16.97 3.30
N SER A 209 -13.15 15.85 3.47
CA SER A 209 -13.69 15.09 2.34
C SER A 209 -14.53 15.97 1.41
N GLY A 210 -14.26 15.91 0.11
CA GLY A 210 -14.92 16.73 -0.92
C GLY A 210 -14.39 18.16 -1.07
N MET A 211 -13.35 18.55 -0.32
CA MET A 211 -12.71 19.86 -0.41
C MET A 211 -11.23 19.71 -0.76
N ALA A 212 -10.71 20.57 -1.64
CA ALA A 212 -9.27 20.64 -1.88
C ALA A 212 -8.54 21.14 -0.62
N PRO A 213 -7.32 20.65 -0.33
CA PRO A 213 -6.57 21.08 0.86
C PRO A 213 -6.34 22.60 0.87
N VAL A 214 -6.63 23.25 1.99
CA VAL A 214 -6.48 24.71 2.15
C VAL A 214 -5.25 25.00 3.01
N LYS A 215 -4.27 25.70 2.44
CA LYS A 215 -3.04 26.06 3.17
C LYS A 215 -3.26 27.28 4.06
N TYR A 216 -2.77 27.20 5.30
CA TYR A 216 -2.74 28.33 6.21
C TYR A 216 -1.47 29.16 6.04
N HIS A 217 -1.64 30.49 5.98
CA HIS A 217 -0.57 31.46 5.74
C HIS A 217 -0.44 32.54 6.83
N GLY A 218 -1.32 32.52 7.84
CA GLY A 218 -1.31 33.52 8.91
C GLY A 218 -0.16 33.36 9.90
N ASP A 219 -0.14 34.24 10.90
CA ASP A 219 0.76 34.12 12.04
C ASP A 219 0.39 32.87 12.84
N ARG A 220 1.38 32.11 13.30
CA ARG A 220 1.11 30.79 13.90
C ARG A 220 0.73 30.88 15.38
N SER A 221 0.06 31.96 15.78
CA SER A 221 -0.49 32.14 17.13
C SER A 221 -1.74 31.27 17.30
N LYS A 222 -2.03 30.89 18.55
CA LYS A 222 -3.18 30.04 18.88
C LYS A 222 -4.49 30.67 18.39
N GLU A 223 -4.65 31.97 18.62
CA GLU A 223 -5.87 32.72 18.29
C GLU A 223 -6.12 32.78 16.78
N SER A 224 -5.05 32.98 16.00
CA SER A 224 -5.12 33.03 14.54
C SER A 224 -5.42 31.65 13.94
N LEU A 225 -4.81 30.58 14.49
CA LEU A 225 -5.12 29.20 14.12
C LEU A 225 -6.58 28.82 14.42
N VAL A 226 -7.09 29.18 15.60
CA VAL A 226 -8.50 28.96 15.97
C VAL A 226 -9.42 29.70 15.00
N SER A 227 -9.15 30.98 14.75
CA SER A 227 -9.98 31.81 13.87
C SER A 227 -10.03 31.24 12.45
N PHE A 228 -8.91 30.77 11.92
CA PHE A 228 -8.84 30.13 10.61
C PHE A 228 -9.56 28.78 10.56
N ALA A 229 -9.41 27.93 11.58
CA ALA A 229 -10.10 26.66 11.67
C ALA A 229 -11.63 26.87 11.69
N MET A 230 -12.11 27.84 12.48
CA MET A 230 -13.53 28.16 12.60
C MET A 230 -14.19 28.60 11.28
N GLN A 231 -13.44 29.19 10.34
CA GLN A 231 -13.97 29.54 9.00
C GLN A 231 -14.39 28.31 8.19
N HIS A 232 -13.83 27.15 8.51
CA HIS A 232 -14.09 25.88 7.81
C HIS A 232 -15.00 24.94 8.62
N VAL A 233 -15.31 25.29 9.87
CA VAL A 233 -16.26 24.55 10.70
C VAL A 233 -17.68 24.91 10.28
N ARG A 234 -18.48 23.88 9.98
CA ARG A 234 -19.92 24.05 9.77
C ARG A 234 -20.57 24.38 11.12
N SER A 235 -20.88 25.64 11.32
CA SER A 235 -21.53 26.13 12.54
C SER A 235 -22.75 26.96 12.18
N THR A 236 -23.93 26.41 12.49
CA THR A 236 -25.23 27.04 12.27
C THR A 236 -25.92 27.22 13.61
N VAL A 237 -25.99 28.46 14.07
CA VAL A 237 -26.69 28.81 15.31
C VAL A 237 -27.94 29.59 14.94
N THR A 238 -29.11 29.09 15.35
CA THR A 238 -30.39 29.71 15.00
C THR A 238 -30.94 30.53 16.15
N GLU A 239 -31.29 31.80 15.90
CA GLU A 239 -32.11 32.56 16.84
C GLU A 239 -33.56 32.05 16.78
N LEU A 240 -34.11 31.71 17.93
CA LEU A 240 -35.47 31.19 18.07
C LEU A 240 -36.37 32.27 18.66
N TRP A 241 -37.52 32.46 18.03
CA TRP A 241 -38.56 33.39 18.43
C TRP A 241 -39.93 32.75 18.27
N THR A 242 -40.98 33.41 18.77
CA THR A 242 -42.36 32.90 18.77
C THR A 242 -42.84 32.41 17.39
N GLY A 243 -42.36 33.02 16.31
CA GLY A 243 -42.77 32.70 14.94
C GLY A 243 -42.09 31.47 14.32
N ASN A 244 -40.91 31.05 14.80
CA ASN A 244 -40.19 29.92 14.22
C ASN A 244 -40.02 28.73 15.19
N PHE A 245 -40.11 28.96 16.51
CA PHE A 245 -39.75 27.98 17.52
C PHE A 245 -40.45 26.63 17.33
N VAL A 246 -41.78 26.61 17.24
CA VAL A 246 -42.56 25.38 17.13
C VAL A 246 -42.22 24.61 15.85
N ASN A 247 -42.15 25.31 14.71
CA ASN A 247 -41.84 24.69 13.42
C ASN A 247 -40.41 24.11 13.40
N SER A 248 -39.44 24.85 13.95
CA SER A 248 -38.04 24.43 14.06
C SER A 248 -37.88 23.17 14.92
N ILE A 249 -38.57 23.09 16.07
CA ILE A 249 -38.56 21.90 16.93
C ILE A 249 -39.21 20.71 16.21
N GLN A 250 -40.43 20.88 15.69
CA GLN A 250 -41.19 19.78 15.07
C GLN A 250 -40.49 19.22 13.83
N THR A 251 -39.94 20.09 12.98
CA THR A 251 -39.20 19.67 11.78
C THR A 251 -37.95 18.87 12.15
N ALA A 252 -37.19 19.31 13.16
CA ALA A 252 -36.02 18.59 13.62
C ALA A 252 -36.39 17.23 14.24
N PHE A 253 -37.45 17.17 15.04
CA PHE A 253 -37.91 15.93 15.66
C PHE A 253 -38.39 14.91 14.64
N ALA A 254 -39.06 15.33 13.57
CA ALA A 254 -39.43 14.46 12.45
C ALA A 254 -38.20 13.86 11.73
N ALA A 255 -37.08 14.59 11.71
CA ALA A 255 -35.79 14.09 11.21
C ALA A 255 -35.00 13.28 12.26
N GLY A 256 -35.52 13.12 13.49
CA GLY A 256 -34.83 12.46 14.59
C GLY A 256 -33.68 13.26 15.20
N ILE A 257 -33.67 14.59 15.03
CA ILE A 257 -32.62 15.51 15.50
C ILE A 257 -33.16 16.34 16.66
N GLY A 258 -32.39 16.43 17.75
CA GLY A 258 -32.73 17.23 18.93
C GLY A 258 -32.30 18.70 18.81
N TRP A 259 -32.61 19.50 19.83
CA TRP A 259 -32.22 20.91 19.92
C TRP A 259 -31.48 21.21 21.23
N LEU A 260 -30.35 21.90 21.16
CA LEU A 260 -29.66 22.50 22.29
C LEU A 260 -29.92 24.01 22.26
N ILE A 261 -30.65 24.53 23.23
CA ILE A 261 -31.12 25.91 23.25
C ILE A 261 -30.64 26.60 24.51
N THR A 262 -29.99 27.75 24.35
CA THR A 262 -29.71 28.65 25.48
C THR A 262 -30.72 29.79 25.52
N PHE A 263 -31.30 30.03 26.69
CA PHE A 263 -32.26 31.09 26.94
C PHE A 263 -31.54 32.20 27.69
N CYS A 264 -31.47 33.38 27.09
CA CYS A 264 -30.77 34.54 27.64
C CYS A 264 -31.79 35.51 28.25
N SER A 265 -31.67 35.75 29.56
CA SER A 265 -32.49 36.72 30.29
C SER A 265 -31.63 37.93 30.73
N LYS A 266 -32.26 39.05 31.08
CA LYS A 266 -31.53 40.24 31.60
C LYS A 266 -30.82 39.99 32.95
N GLY A 267 -31.13 38.90 33.65
CA GLY A 267 -30.71 38.62 35.01
C GLY A 267 -29.79 37.41 35.20
N GLY A 268 -29.08 36.95 34.17
CA GLY A 268 -28.12 35.85 34.32
C GLY A 268 -27.26 35.58 33.09
N ASP A 269 -26.13 34.92 33.30
CA ASP A 269 -25.20 34.56 32.23
C ASP A 269 -25.77 33.42 31.36
N CYS A 270 -25.62 33.54 30.04
CA CYS A 270 -25.99 32.52 29.06
C CYS A 270 -24.81 32.22 28.13
N LEU A 271 -24.93 31.24 27.23
CA LEU A 271 -23.82 30.87 26.36
C LEU A 271 -23.45 32.02 25.41
N THR A 272 -22.15 32.31 25.36
CA THR A 272 -21.59 33.31 24.45
C THR A 272 -21.77 32.90 22.98
N SER A 273 -21.67 33.86 22.06
CA SER A 273 -21.74 33.56 20.63
C SER A 273 -20.67 32.56 20.19
N GLN A 274 -19.45 32.66 20.74
CA GLN A 274 -18.35 31.76 20.41
C GLN A 274 -18.61 30.34 20.94
N THR A 275 -19.10 30.20 22.17
CA THR A 275 -19.48 28.91 22.76
C THR A 275 -20.57 28.23 21.92
N ARG A 276 -21.60 28.98 21.49
CA ARG A 276 -22.68 28.45 20.64
C ARG A 276 -22.17 27.95 19.29
N LEU A 277 -21.27 28.70 18.64
CA LEU A 277 -20.66 28.29 17.36
C LEU A 277 -19.79 27.03 17.53
N ARG A 278 -19.02 26.93 18.62
CA ARG A 278 -18.25 25.72 18.95
C ARG A 278 -19.16 24.52 19.12
N LEU A 279 -20.18 24.63 19.97
CA LEU A 279 -21.16 23.57 20.19
C LEU A 279 -21.86 23.14 18.90
N SER A 280 -22.19 24.11 18.04
CA SER A 280 -22.79 23.82 16.73
C SER A 280 -21.87 22.99 15.84
N GLY A 281 -20.56 23.22 15.87
CA GLY A 281 -19.61 22.40 15.11
C GLY A 281 -19.39 21.03 15.74
N MET A 282 -19.24 20.96 17.07
CA MET A 282 -19.01 19.70 17.79
C MET A 282 -20.19 18.73 17.66
N LEU A 283 -21.41 19.26 17.56
CA LEU A 283 -22.67 18.53 17.44
C LEU A 283 -23.23 18.55 15.99
N ASP A 284 -22.40 18.87 14.98
CA ASP A 284 -22.84 19.00 13.60
C ASP A 284 -23.60 17.74 13.11
N GLY A 285 -24.82 17.97 12.62
CA GLY A 285 -25.77 16.95 12.20
C GLY A 285 -26.21 15.93 13.27
N LEU A 286 -25.89 16.14 14.55
CA LEU A 286 -26.42 15.38 15.68
C LEU A 286 -27.50 16.17 16.44
N VAL A 287 -27.22 17.45 16.73
CA VAL A 287 -28.11 18.34 17.50
C VAL A 287 -28.07 19.73 16.90
N ASN A 288 -29.24 20.34 16.70
CA ASN A 288 -29.33 21.74 16.29
C ASN A 288 -29.01 22.65 17.46
N VAL A 289 -28.22 23.70 17.25
CA VAL A 289 -27.90 24.68 18.28
C VAL A 289 -28.67 25.98 18.04
N GLY A 290 -29.33 26.47 19.08
CA GLY A 290 -30.12 27.70 19.03
C GLY A 290 -30.00 28.54 20.27
N TRP A 291 -30.53 29.75 20.19
CA TRP A 291 -30.64 30.65 21.34
C TRP A 291 -31.90 31.49 21.27
N MET A 292 -32.34 32.00 22.43
CA MET A 292 -33.53 32.82 22.54
C MET A 292 -33.29 34.00 23.46
N ASP A 293 -33.64 35.21 23.01
CA ASP A 293 -33.70 36.39 23.86
C ASP A 293 -35.04 36.45 24.61
N CYS A 294 -35.03 36.09 25.89
CA CYS A 294 -36.22 36.12 26.73
C CYS A 294 -36.68 37.54 27.07
N ALA A 295 -35.85 38.58 26.88
CA ALA A 295 -36.32 39.95 27.02
C ALA A 295 -37.27 40.33 25.88
N SER A 296 -37.00 39.84 24.67
CA SER A 296 -37.81 40.07 23.47
C SER A 296 -38.96 39.06 23.32
N GLN A 297 -38.82 37.86 23.88
CA GLN A 297 -39.76 36.74 23.75
C GLN A 297 -40.44 36.35 25.09
N ASP A 298 -40.85 37.33 25.88
CA ASP A 298 -41.37 37.17 27.26
C ASP A 298 -42.50 36.11 27.36
N ASN A 299 -43.49 36.16 26.47
CA ASN A 299 -44.61 35.21 26.47
C ASN A 299 -44.15 33.75 26.23
N LEU A 300 -43.19 33.56 25.33
CA LEU A 300 -42.68 32.22 25.00
C LEU A 300 -41.85 31.66 26.16
N CYS A 301 -40.93 32.44 26.73
CA CYS A 301 -40.13 32.00 27.88
C CYS A 301 -41.00 31.72 29.12
N LYS A 302 -42.04 32.53 29.37
CA LYS A 302 -43.04 32.24 30.41
C LYS A 302 -43.82 30.97 30.15
N SER A 303 -44.19 30.70 28.89
CA SER A 303 -44.91 29.47 28.51
C SER A 303 -44.08 28.20 28.67
N LEU A 304 -42.74 28.32 28.67
CA LEU A 304 -41.78 27.25 28.91
C LEU A 304 -41.32 27.18 30.38
N ASP A 305 -41.83 28.07 31.23
CA ASP A 305 -41.42 28.23 32.63
C ASP A 305 -39.90 28.41 32.77
N ILE A 306 -39.36 29.35 31.98
CA ILE A 306 -37.97 29.80 31.97
C ILE A 306 -37.93 31.26 32.44
N THR A 307 -37.47 31.47 33.66
CA THR A 307 -37.41 32.80 34.32
C THR A 307 -35.99 33.33 34.48
N THR A 308 -34.99 32.45 34.49
CA THR A 308 -33.57 32.77 34.55
C THR A 308 -32.85 32.27 33.30
N SER A 309 -31.64 32.76 33.05
CA SER A 309 -30.81 32.24 31.97
C SER A 309 -30.54 30.76 32.19
N THR A 310 -30.76 29.94 31.17
CA THR A 310 -30.69 28.47 31.28
C THR A 310 -30.34 27.88 29.92
N THR A 311 -29.58 26.79 29.90
CA THR A 311 -29.33 26.01 28.69
C THR A 311 -30.00 24.66 28.82
N ALA A 312 -30.71 24.22 27.78
CA ALA A 312 -31.43 22.96 27.81
C ALA A 312 -31.29 22.19 26.48
N TYR A 313 -31.11 20.89 26.58
CA TYR A 313 -31.17 19.96 25.47
C TYR A 313 -32.55 19.28 25.42
N PHE A 314 -33.20 19.41 24.26
CA PHE A 314 -34.50 18.88 23.91
C PHE A 314 -34.28 17.68 22.98
N PRO A 315 -34.32 16.44 23.49
CA PRO A 315 -34.21 15.25 22.66
C PRO A 315 -35.42 15.11 21.71
N PRO A 316 -35.28 14.38 20.59
CA PRO A 316 -36.39 14.12 19.68
C PRO A 316 -37.61 13.55 20.41
N GLY A 317 -38.75 14.23 20.27
CA GLY A 317 -40.01 13.85 20.92
C GLY A 317 -40.24 14.45 22.33
N ALA A 318 -39.33 15.30 22.83
CA ALA A 318 -39.53 15.98 24.11
C ALA A 318 -40.77 16.88 24.11
N THR A 319 -41.52 16.86 25.21
CA THR A 319 -42.74 17.66 25.39
C THR A 319 -42.41 19.08 25.85
N LEU A 320 -42.94 20.08 25.15
CA LEU A 320 -42.71 21.51 25.41
C LEU A 320 -43.65 22.12 26.46
N ASN A 321 -44.39 21.30 27.21
CA ASN A 321 -45.47 21.78 28.10
C ASN A 321 -45.03 21.82 29.58
N ASN A 322 -45.57 22.78 30.34
CA ASN A 322 -45.28 23.05 31.76
C ASN A 322 -45.47 21.88 32.76
N LYS A 323 -46.04 20.74 32.35
CA LYS A 323 -46.38 19.63 33.26
C LYS A 323 -45.41 18.45 33.23
N GLU A 324 -44.58 18.32 32.19
CA GLU A 324 -43.67 17.18 32.01
C GLU A 324 -42.30 17.65 31.48
N LYS A 325 -41.45 18.13 32.39
CA LYS A 325 -40.06 18.54 32.11
C LYS A 325 -39.06 17.38 32.19
N SER A 326 -39.50 16.15 32.48
CA SER A 326 -38.61 15.00 32.73
C SER A 326 -37.81 14.53 31.51
N SER A 327 -38.26 14.88 30.30
CA SER A 327 -37.58 14.53 29.05
C SER A 327 -36.54 15.56 28.60
N ILE A 328 -36.51 16.75 29.21
CA ILE A 328 -35.59 17.84 28.87
C ILE A 328 -34.36 17.79 29.78
N LEU A 329 -33.17 17.83 29.19
CA LEU A 329 -31.91 17.87 29.94
C LEU A 329 -31.50 19.33 30.17
N PHE A 330 -31.57 19.79 31.41
CA PHE A 330 -31.12 21.13 31.80
C PHE A 330 -29.64 21.11 32.18
N LEU A 331 -28.89 22.05 31.64
CA LEU A 331 -27.43 22.12 31.72
C LEU A 331 -27.00 23.36 32.52
N ASN A 332 -26.07 23.19 33.44
CA ASN A 332 -25.58 24.26 34.32
C ASN A 332 -24.25 24.87 33.87
N SER A 333 -23.52 24.20 32.99
CA SER A 333 -22.23 24.69 32.50
C SER A 333 -22.38 25.78 31.43
N LEU A 334 -21.36 26.64 31.34
CA LEU A 334 -21.18 27.59 30.24
C LEU A 334 -20.00 27.21 29.32
N ASP A 335 -19.28 26.13 29.65
CA ASP A 335 -18.16 25.61 28.88
C ASP A 335 -18.64 24.69 27.75
N ALA A 336 -18.08 24.86 26.55
CA ALA A 336 -18.49 24.10 25.38
C ALA A 336 -18.20 22.60 25.50
N LYS A 337 -17.05 22.23 26.09
CA LYS A 337 -16.61 20.83 26.18
C LYS A 337 -17.43 20.08 27.21
N GLU A 338 -17.69 20.68 28.38
CA GLU A 338 -18.57 20.11 29.39
C GLU A 338 -19.99 19.88 28.85
N ILE A 339 -20.58 20.88 28.19
CA ILE A 339 -21.90 20.75 27.57
C ILE A 339 -21.90 19.67 26.48
N TYR A 340 -20.90 19.67 25.59
CA TYR A 340 -20.78 18.66 24.54
C TYR A 340 -20.76 17.25 25.12
N LEU A 341 -19.93 17.03 26.15
CA LEU A 341 -19.83 15.72 26.82
C LEU A 341 -21.18 15.34 27.43
N GLU A 342 -21.87 16.24 28.12
CA GLU A 342 -23.17 15.92 28.72
C GLU A 342 -24.23 15.58 27.64
N VAL A 343 -24.26 16.34 26.54
CA VAL A 343 -25.20 16.11 25.43
C VAL A 343 -24.89 14.80 24.69
N ILE A 344 -23.63 14.54 24.31
CA ILE A 344 -23.26 13.35 23.54
C ILE A 344 -23.54 12.05 24.32
N HIS A 345 -23.35 12.05 25.64
CA HIS A 345 -23.71 10.90 26.49
C HIS A 345 -25.22 10.65 26.50
N ASN A 346 -26.03 11.71 26.51
CA ASN A 346 -27.50 11.63 26.51
C ASN A 346 -28.14 11.43 25.13
N LEU A 347 -27.36 11.46 24.04
CA LEU A 347 -27.88 11.08 22.72
C LEU A 347 -28.33 9.61 22.70
N PRO A 348 -29.36 9.26 21.91
CA PRO A 348 -29.78 7.88 21.77
C PRO A 348 -28.64 7.01 21.20
N ASP A 349 -28.59 5.76 21.63
CA ASP A 349 -27.68 4.76 21.09
C ASP A 349 -28.14 4.28 19.70
N PHE A 350 -27.31 3.49 19.01
CA PHE A 350 -27.63 2.91 17.71
C PHE A 350 -28.85 1.98 17.78
N GLU A 351 -29.57 1.88 16.65
CA GLU A 351 -30.72 0.97 16.50
C GLU A 351 -30.30 -0.47 16.81
N LEU A 352 -31.02 -1.12 17.73
CA LEU A 352 -30.86 -2.55 17.98
C LEU A 352 -31.65 -3.35 16.95
N LEU A 353 -30.93 -4.03 16.09
CA LEU A 353 -31.53 -4.89 15.08
C LEU A 353 -31.98 -6.22 15.68
N SER A 354 -33.16 -6.66 15.28
CA SER A 354 -33.66 -7.99 15.63
C SER A 354 -33.22 -9.03 14.60
N ALA A 355 -33.02 -10.28 15.04
CA ALA A 355 -32.62 -11.39 14.18
C ALA A 355 -33.54 -11.56 12.95
N ASN A 356 -34.86 -11.42 13.14
CA ASN A 356 -35.87 -11.58 12.09
C ASN A 356 -35.72 -10.59 10.93
N THR A 357 -35.16 -9.41 11.20
CA THR A 357 -34.99 -8.34 10.21
C THR A 357 -33.57 -8.26 9.64
N LEU A 358 -32.61 -8.96 10.25
CA LEU A 358 -31.20 -8.78 9.97
C LEU A 358 -30.83 -9.30 8.58
N GLU A 359 -31.23 -10.53 8.23
CA GLU A 359 -30.83 -11.14 6.95
C GLU A 359 -31.29 -10.33 5.73
N ASP A 360 -32.55 -9.89 5.74
CA ASP A 360 -33.12 -9.10 4.65
C ASP A 360 -32.46 -7.72 4.55
N ARG A 361 -32.22 -7.06 5.69
CA ARG A 361 -31.57 -5.75 5.74
C ARG A 361 -30.11 -5.80 5.28
N LEU A 362 -29.37 -6.84 5.66
CA LEU A 362 -27.96 -7.01 5.30
C LEU A 362 -27.75 -7.24 3.80
N ALA A 363 -28.70 -7.89 3.13
CA ALA A 363 -28.60 -8.14 1.69
C ALA A 363 -28.83 -6.87 0.85
N HIS A 364 -29.74 -5.98 1.26
CA HIS A 364 -30.18 -4.87 0.41
C HIS A 364 -29.45 -3.55 0.68
N HIS A 365 -29.04 -3.30 1.93
CA HIS A 365 -28.47 -2.03 2.34
C HIS A 365 -27.06 -2.19 2.89
N ARG A 366 -26.28 -1.12 2.84
CA ARG A 366 -24.99 -1.05 3.53
C ARG A 366 -25.23 -0.86 5.02
N TRP A 367 -24.60 -1.69 5.83
CA TRP A 367 -24.74 -1.65 7.29
C TRP A 367 -23.38 -1.71 7.97
N LEU A 368 -23.11 -0.76 8.86
CA LEU A 368 -22.05 -0.84 9.86
C LEU A 368 -22.68 -1.35 11.16
N LEU A 369 -22.31 -2.57 11.56
CA LEU A 369 -22.89 -3.27 12.70
C LEU A 369 -21.90 -3.49 13.83
N PHE A 370 -22.29 -3.04 15.01
CA PHE A 370 -21.64 -3.37 16.28
C PHE A 370 -22.24 -4.66 16.84
N PHE A 371 -21.47 -5.75 16.79
CA PHE A 371 -21.82 -7.02 17.41
C PHE A 371 -21.42 -7.02 18.88
N GLN A 372 -22.36 -7.37 19.76
CA GLN A 372 -22.18 -7.41 21.20
C GLN A 372 -22.69 -8.73 21.80
N PHE A 373 -22.28 -9.04 23.04
CA PHE A 373 -22.67 -10.26 23.76
C PHE A 373 -23.32 -9.88 25.10
N GLY A 374 -24.60 -9.54 25.08
CA GLY A 374 -25.41 -9.17 26.26
C GLY A 374 -25.10 -7.79 26.87
N LYS A 375 -23.83 -7.46 27.12
CA LYS A 375 -23.41 -6.12 27.56
C LYS A 375 -23.14 -5.22 26.38
N ASN A 376 -23.58 -3.97 26.48
CA ASN A 376 -23.26 -2.93 25.50
C ASN A 376 -21.83 -2.44 25.71
N GLU A 377 -20.86 -3.01 25.00
CA GLU A 377 -19.46 -2.54 25.03
C GLU A 377 -19.24 -1.22 24.27
N ASN A 378 -20.21 -0.75 23.48
CA ASN A 378 -20.15 0.54 22.81
C ASN A 378 -20.31 1.71 23.79
N SER A 379 -20.57 1.44 25.07
CA SER A 379 -20.74 2.46 26.12
C SER A 379 -19.49 3.29 26.41
N ASN A 380 -18.33 2.94 25.85
CA ASN A 380 -17.06 3.53 26.29
C ASN A 380 -16.65 4.78 25.50
N ASP A 381 -17.13 4.98 24.27
CA ASP A 381 -16.85 6.19 23.49
C ASP A 381 -18.12 6.77 22.85
N PRO A 382 -18.73 7.81 23.45
CA PRO A 382 -19.93 8.43 22.91
C PRO A 382 -19.69 9.19 21.60
N GLU A 383 -18.43 9.49 21.22
CA GLU A 383 -18.13 10.13 19.94
C GLU A 383 -18.54 9.27 18.75
N LEU A 384 -18.58 7.94 18.90
CA LEU A 384 -18.99 7.02 17.84
C LEU A 384 -20.40 7.30 17.34
N LYS A 385 -21.26 7.93 18.13
CA LYS A 385 -22.62 8.34 17.70
C LYS A 385 -22.59 9.26 16.47
N LYS A 386 -21.49 9.98 16.22
CA LYS A 386 -21.26 10.79 15.01
C LYS A 386 -21.27 9.96 13.72
N LEU A 387 -21.01 8.65 13.78
CA LEU A 387 -21.01 7.76 12.61
C LEU A 387 -22.32 7.82 11.81
N LYS A 388 -23.48 7.91 12.49
CA LYS A 388 -24.80 7.97 11.83
C LYS A 388 -24.92 9.14 10.85
N THR A 389 -24.35 10.28 11.22
CA THR A 389 -24.37 11.49 10.41
C THR A 389 -23.28 11.47 9.35
N LEU A 390 -22.05 11.11 9.74
CA LEU A 390 -20.89 11.18 8.85
C LEU A 390 -20.88 10.11 7.74
N LEU A 391 -21.62 9.01 7.93
CA LEU A 391 -21.78 7.93 6.94
C LEU A 391 -23.06 8.05 6.11
N LYS A 392 -23.90 9.07 6.38
CA LYS A 392 -25.18 9.27 5.69
C LYS A 392 -25.03 9.42 4.17
N ASN A 393 -24.01 10.15 3.72
CA ASN A 393 -23.75 10.39 2.29
C ASN A 393 -23.30 9.13 1.54
N ASP A 394 -22.69 8.18 2.25
CA ASP A 394 -22.24 6.89 1.71
C ASP A 394 -23.34 5.83 1.74
N HIS A 395 -24.54 6.21 2.22
CA HIS A 395 -25.72 5.36 2.37
C HIS A 395 -25.48 4.15 3.28
N ILE A 396 -24.58 4.29 4.27
CA ILE A 396 -24.28 3.25 5.26
C ILE A 396 -25.12 3.51 6.51
N GLN A 397 -25.96 2.55 6.87
CA GLN A 397 -26.76 2.59 8.10
C GLN A 397 -25.92 2.06 9.26
N VAL A 398 -26.10 2.63 10.46
CA VAL A 398 -25.32 2.25 11.65
C VAL A 398 -26.26 1.62 12.68
N GLY A 399 -25.93 0.41 13.11
CA GLY A 399 -26.77 -0.36 14.03
C GLY A 399 -25.94 -1.22 14.98
N ARG A 400 -26.64 -1.82 15.94
CA ARG A 400 -26.06 -2.80 16.86
C ARG A 400 -26.85 -4.11 16.80
N PHE A 401 -26.16 -5.21 17.06
CA PHE A 401 -26.74 -6.54 17.09
C PHE A 401 -26.24 -7.31 18.31
N ASP A 402 -27.17 -7.87 19.08
CA ASP A 402 -26.85 -8.68 20.25
C ASP A 402 -26.78 -10.15 19.88
N CYS A 403 -25.57 -10.70 19.82
CA CYS A 403 -25.29 -12.10 19.54
C CYS A 403 -25.92 -13.04 20.58
N SER A 404 -26.20 -12.56 21.81
CA SER A 404 -26.89 -13.37 22.82
C SER A 404 -28.36 -13.62 22.46
N SER A 405 -28.96 -12.80 21.59
CA SER A 405 -30.35 -12.97 21.15
C SER A 405 -30.51 -14.01 20.04
N ALA A 406 -29.48 -14.20 19.20
CA ALA A 406 -29.43 -15.22 18.16
C ALA A 406 -27.98 -15.67 17.89
N PRO A 407 -27.43 -16.58 18.71
CA PRO A 407 -26.02 -16.99 18.64
C PRO A 407 -25.60 -17.56 17.29
N ASP A 408 -26.50 -18.29 16.63
CA ASP A 408 -26.24 -18.93 15.34
C ASP A 408 -25.93 -17.92 14.23
N MET A 409 -26.50 -16.71 14.29
CA MET A 409 -26.20 -15.67 13.29
C MET A 409 -24.76 -15.17 13.40
N CYS A 410 -24.28 -14.98 14.63
CA CYS A 410 -22.90 -14.53 14.86
C CYS A 410 -21.90 -15.65 14.62
N SER A 411 -22.20 -16.89 15.02
CA SER A 411 -21.31 -18.04 14.79
C SER A 411 -21.13 -18.36 13.30
N ASN A 412 -22.18 -18.20 12.48
CA ASN A 412 -22.09 -18.34 11.02
C ASN A 412 -21.20 -17.28 10.35
N LEU A 413 -21.05 -16.11 10.98
CA LEU A 413 -20.13 -15.05 10.56
C LEU A 413 -18.76 -15.14 11.24
N TYR A 414 -18.54 -16.17 12.07
CA TYR A 414 -17.39 -16.36 12.95
C TYR A 414 -17.10 -15.19 13.90
N VAL A 415 -18.16 -14.51 14.34
CA VAL A 415 -18.08 -13.46 15.36
C VAL A 415 -18.24 -14.12 16.73
N PHE A 416 -17.12 -14.27 17.44
CA PHE A 416 -17.08 -14.90 18.78
C PHE A 416 -16.80 -13.91 19.92
N GLN A 417 -16.53 -12.66 19.58
CA GLN A 417 -16.25 -11.58 20.51
C GLN A 417 -16.82 -10.26 19.96
N PRO A 418 -16.99 -9.22 20.80
CA PRO A 418 -17.49 -7.93 20.36
C PRO A 418 -16.69 -7.35 19.20
N SER A 419 -17.34 -7.28 18.04
CA SER A 419 -16.72 -6.99 16.75
C SER A 419 -17.50 -5.92 16.01
N LEU A 420 -16.82 -5.21 15.14
CA LEU A 420 -17.43 -4.22 14.25
C LEU A 420 -17.27 -4.73 12.82
N ALA A 421 -18.37 -4.89 12.10
CA ALA A 421 -18.32 -5.30 10.70
C ALA A 421 -19.11 -4.33 9.83
N VAL A 422 -18.66 -4.16 8.59
CA VAL A 422 -19.39 -3.40 7.59
C VAL A 422 -19.80 -4.31 6.43
N PHE A 423 -21.09 -4.30 6.12
CA PHE A 423 -21.71 -5.06 5.05
C PHE A 423 -21.88 -4.16 3.82
N LYS A 424 -21.50 -4.70 2.66
CA LYS A 424 -21.47 -3.94 1.39
C LYS A 424 -22.86 -3.77 0.76
N GLY A 425 -23.81 -4.65 1.10
CA GLY A 425 -25.16 -4.68 0.54
C GLY A 425 -25.16 -5.08 -0.95
N GLN A 426 -26.12 -4.58 -1.72
CA GLN A 426 -26.23 -4.80 -3.19
C GLN A 426 -26.62 -6.23 -3.61
N GLY A 427 -27.39 -6.94 -2.78
CA GLY A 427 -27.82 -8.31 -3.04
C GLY A 427 -26.80 -9.37 -2.66
N THR A 428 -25.65 -8.98 -2.09
CA THR A 428 -24.64 -9.91 -1.55
C THR A 428 -24.57 -9.83 -0.02
N LYS A 429 -24.03 -10.87 0.60
CA LYS A 429 -23.72 -10.90 2.04
C LYS A 429 -22.24 -10.57 2.31
N GLU A 430 -21.58 -9.84 1.40
CA GLU A 430 -20.16 -9.49 1.55
C GLU A 430 -19.96 -8.50 2.69
N TYR A 431 -18.95 -8.77 3.51
CA TYR A 431 -18.60 -7.93 4.64
C TYR A 431 -17.09 -7.98 4.90
N GLU A 432 -16.63 -7.00 5.67
CA GLU A 432 -15.31 -6.99 6.28
C GLU A 432 -15.45 -6.68 7.78
N ILE A 433 -14.50 -7.16 8.58
CA ILE A 433 -14.40 -6.86 10.01
C ILE A 433 -13.35 -5.76 10.21
N HIS A 434 -13.65 -4.83 11.12
CA HIS A 434 -12.72 -3.78 11.53
C HIS A 434 -11.71 -4.33 12.54
N HIS A 435 -10.42 -4.15 12.26
CA HIS A 435 -9.31 -4.60 13.10
C HIS A 435 -8.43 -3.43 13.59
N GLY A 436 -8.82 -2.20 13.26
CA GLY A 436 -8.08 -0.99 13.61
C GLY A 436 -8.32 -0.52 15.04
N LYS A 437 -8.01 0.75 15.31
CA LYS A 437 -8.31 1.35 16.61
C LYS A 437 -9.81 1.65 16.66
N LYS A 438 -10.49 1.31 17.75
CA LYS A 438 -11.93 1.62 17.93
C LYS A 438 -12.14 3.13 18.21
N ILE A 439 -11.79 3.97 17.24
CA ILE A 439 -11.88 5.43 17.26
C ILE A 439 -12.60 5.91 16.01
N LEU A 440 -13.31 7.05 16.13
CA LEU A 440 -14.25 7.52 15.12
C LEU A 440 -13.68 7.59 13.69
N TYR A 441 -12.53 8.25 13.50
CA TYR A 441 -11.95 8.44 12.17
C TYR A 441 -11.51 7.13 11.51
N ASP A 442 -10.96 6.21 12.29
CA ASP A 442 -10.41 4.94 11.81
C ASP A 442 -11.55 4.00 11.39
N ILE A 443 -12.60 3.91 12.20
CA ILE A 443 -13.83 3.18 11.88
C ILE A 443 -14.48 3.76 10.62
N LEU A 444 -14.53 5.08 10.53
CA LEU A 444 -15.21 5.73 9.43
C LEU A 444 -14.44 5.58 8.11
N ALA A 445 -13.11 5.70 8.13
CA ALA A 445 -12.26 5.45 6.98
C ALA A 445 -12.42 4.00 6.51
N PHE A 446 -12.34 3.04 7.45
CA PHE A 446 -12.60 1.62 7.19
C PHE A 446 -13.97 1.40 6.54
N ALA A 447 -15.04 1.95 7.12
CA ALA A 447 -16.39 1.72 6.63
C ALA A 447 -16.56 2.23 5.19
N LYS A 448 -16.06 3.43 4.89
CA LYS A 448 -16.15 4.02 3.54
C LYS A 448 -15.29 3.29 2.52
N GLU A 449 -14.06 2.94 2.86
CA GLU A 449 -13.18 2.20 1.95
C GLU A 449 -13.71 0.80 1.67
N SER A 450 -14.15 0.10 2.72
CA SER A 450 -14.63 -1.27 2.61
C SER A 450 -15.87 -1.38 1.73
N VAL A 451 -16.91 -0.57 1.95
CA VAL A 451 -18.15 -0.67 1.14
C VAL A 451 -17.97 -0.26 -0.32
N ASN A 452 -16.88 0.45 -0.63
CA ASN A 452 -16.51 0.89 -1.98
C ASN A 452 -15.35 0.05 -2.54
N SER A 453 -15.10 -1.13 -1.98
CA SER A 453 -14.09 -2.10 -2.42
C SER A 453 -14.67 -3.49 -2.60
N HIS A 454 -13.90 -4.40 -3.19
CA HIS A 454 -14.33 -5.77 -3.52
C HIS A 454 -13.58 -6.85 -2.73
N VAL A 455 -13.04 -6.51 -1.55
CA VAL A 455 -12.45 -7.47 -0.61
C VAL A 455 -13.55 -8.11 0.25
N THR A 456 -13.58 -9.44 0.35
CA THR A 456 -14.52 -10.16 1.22
C THR A 456 -13.83 -10.90 2.36
N THR A 457 -14.46 -11.00 3.52
CA THR A 457 -14.03 -11.93 4.56
C THR A 457 -14.25 -13.38 4.12
N LEU A 458 -13.19 -14.18 4.26
CA LEU A 458 -13.20 -15.62 3.97
C LEU A 458 -13.26 -16.42 5.26
N GLY A 459 -13.82 -17.62 5.14
CA GLY A 459 -13.83 -18.68 6.13
C GLY A 459 -13.95 -20.04 5.42
N PRO A 460 -13.97 -21.14 6.19
CA PRO A 460 -14.03 -22.50 5.63
C PRO A 460 -15.17 -22.76 4.62
N GLN A 461 -16.32 -22.09 4.77
CA GLN A 461 -17.52 -22.24 3.96
C GLN A 461 -17.45 -21.57 2.59
N ASN A 462 -16.63 -20.52 2.42
CA ASN A 462 -16.51 -19.77 1.17
C ASN A 462 -15.06 -19.69 0.67
N PHE A 463 -14.16 -20.53 1.19
CA PHE A 463 -12.75 -20.53 0.80
C PHE A 463 -12.56 -21.05 -0.64
N PRO A 464 -11.78 -20.36 -1.50
CA PRO A 464 -11.66 -20.67 -2.93
C PRO A 464 -10.66 -21.81 -3.22
N ALA A 465 -10.79 -22.96 -2.54
CA ALA A 465 -9.84 -24.07 -2.70
C ALA A 465 -9.80 -24.68 -4.12
N SER A 466 -10.91 -24.57 -4.86
CA SER A 466 -11.09 -25.17 -6.19
C SER A 466 -11.89 -24.28 -7.14
N ASP A 467 -11.89 -22.96 -6.90
CA ASP A 467 -12.57 -22.02 -7.78
C ASP A 467 -11.87 -21.94 -9.15
N LYS A 468 -12.67 -21.73 -10.21
CA LYS A 468 -12.16 -21.54 -11.57
C LYS A 468 -11.65 -20.12 -11.77
N GLU A 469 -12.26 -19.16 -11.08
CA GLU A 469 -11.82 -17.77 -11.12
C GLU A 469 -10.60 -17.60 -10.20
N PRO A 470 -9.62 -16.78 -10.59
CA PRO A 470 -8.46 -16.56 -9.76
C PRO A 470 -8.84 -15.70 -8.55
N TRP A 471 -8.22 -16.01 -7.41
CA TRP A 471 -8.37 -15.31 -6.15
C TRP A 471 -7.03 -14.83 -5.62
N LEU A 472 -7.01 -13.65 -5.03
CA LEU A 472 -5.94 -13.22 -4.14
C LEU A 472 -6.48 -13.24 -2.71
N VAL A 473 -5.83 -14.06 -1.89
CA VAL A 473 -6.20 -14.31 -0.50
C VAL A 473 -5.09 -13.78 0.39
N ASP A 474 -5.43 -12.87 1.29
CA ASP A 474 -4.52 -12.37 2.32
C ASP A 474 -4.73 -13.13 3.63
N PHE A 475 -3.73 -13.92 4.02
CA PHE A 475 -3.70 -14.61 5.30
C PHE A 475 -3.07 -13.70 6.35
N PHE A 476 -3.85 -13.29 7.34
CA PHE A 476 -3.42 -12.26 8.26
C PHE A 476 -3.85 -12.52 9.70
N ALA A 477 -3.28 -11.73 10.62
CA ALA A 477 -3.68 -11.70 12.02
C ALA A 477 -4.06 -10.26 12.41
N PRO A 478 -5.20 -10.02 13.08
CA PRO A 478 -5.64 -8.67 13.46
C PRO A 478 -4.64 -7.89 14.33
N TRP A 479 -3.89 -8.59 15.18
CA TRP A 479 -2.91 -7.98 16.09
C TRP A 479 -1.62 -7.55 15.39
N CYS A 480 -1.41 -7.93 14.13
CA CYS A 480 -0.20 -7.65 13.36
C CYS A 480 -0.30 -6.27 12.66
N PRO A 481 0.58 -5.30 12.99
CA PRO A 481 0.52 -3.98 12.36
C PRO A 481 0.75 -3.98 10.84
N PRO A 482 1.76 -4.68 10.28
CA PRO A 482 1.93 -4.77 8.81
C PRO A 482 0.70 -5.35 8.09
N CYS A 483 -0.04 -6.24 8.76
CA CYS A 483 -1.28 -6.82 8.26
C CYS A 483 -2.36 -5.77 8.11
N ARG A 484 -2.60 -4.97 9.16
CA ARG A 484 -3.58 -3.89 9.12
C ARG A 484 -3.20 -2.81 8.10
N ALA A 485 -1.91 -2.56 7.92
CA ALA A 485 -1.41 -1.62 6.91
C ALA A 485 -1.59 -2.11 5.46
N LEU A 486 -1.70 -3.42 5.22
CA LEU A 486 -1.96 -3.99 3.89
C LEU A 486 -3.44 -3.90 3.48
N LEU A 487 -4.38 -3.96 4.43
CA LEU A 487 -5.82 -3.99 4.12
C LEU A 487 -6.29 -2.83 3.21
N PRO A 488 -5.90 -1.55 3.43
CA PRO A 488 -6.29 -0.45 2.52
C PRO A 488 -5.72 -0.60 1.11
N GLU A 489 -4.49 -1.09 0.97
CA GLU A 489 -3.86 -1.34 -0.33
C GLU A 489 -4.54 -2.49 -1.07
N LEU A 490 -4.97 -3.52 -0.34
CA LEU A 490 -5.75 -4.63 -0.86
C LEU A 490 -7.11 -4.16 -1.40
N ARG A 491 -7.79 -3.28 -0.67
CA ARG A 491 -9.05 -2.65 -1.12
C ARG A 491 -8.83 -1.83 -2.38
N ARG A 492 -7.76 -1.03 -2.45
CA ARG A 492 -7.42 -0.26 -3.64
C ARG A 492 -7.13 -1.17 -4.84
N ALA A 493 -6.36 -2.24 -4.67
CA ALA A 493 -6.08 -3.22 -5.72
C ALA A 493 -7.37 -3.92 -6.20
N SER A 494 -8.28 -4.25 -5.29
CA SER A 494 -9.56 -4.89 -5.61
C SER A 494 -10.44 -4.06 -6.55
N ASN A 495 -10.37 -2.73 -6.44
CA ASN A 495 -11.09 -1.81 -7.33
C ASN A 495 -10.50 -1.77 -8.73
N LEU A 496 -9.16 -1.82 -8.84
CA LEU A 496 -8.47 -1.77 -10.13
C LEU A 496 -8.58 -3.09 -10.92
N LEU A 497 -8.77 -4.21 -10.22
CA LEU A 497 -8.86 -5.56 -10.81
C LEU A 497 -10.27 -6.16 -10.74
N TYR A 498 -11.28 -5.33 -10.52
CA TYR A 498 -12.66 -5.80 -10.51
C TYR A 498 -13.01 -6.52 -11.82
N GLY A 499 -13.57 -7.74 -11.69
CA GLY A 499 -13.90 -8.63 -12.80
C GLY A 499 -12.74 -9.46 -13.37
N GLN A 500 -11.49 -9.19 -12.97
CA GLN A 500 -10.32 -9.99 -13.38
C GLN A 500 -9.86 -10.94 -12.28
N LEU A 501 -9.92 -10.51 -11.03
CA LEU A 501 -9.47 -11.25 -9.86
C LEU A 501 -10.39 -10.98 -8.66
N LYS A 502 -10.68 -12.00 -7.88
CA LYS A 502 -11.41 -11.85 -6.60
C LYS A 502 -10.46 -11.65 -5.44
N PHE A 503 -10.88 -10.90 -4.43
CA PHE A 503 -10.05 -10.54 -3.28
C PHE A 503 -10.70 -11.02 -2.00
N GLY A 504 -9.92 -11.69 -1.15
CA GLY A 504 -10.40 -12.13 0.15
C GLY A 504 -9.36 -12.03 1.24
N THR A 505 -9.82 -11.88 2.48
CA THR A 505 -8.97 -11.89 3.68
C THR A 505 -9.36 -13.06 4.56
N LEU A 506 -8.37 -13.76 5.12
CA LEU A 506 -8.58 -14.87 6.05
C LEU A 506 -7.89 -14.57 7.37
N ASP A 507 -8.70 -14.48 8.44
CA ASP A 507 -8.19 -14.27 9.79
C ASP A 507 -7.65 -15.59 10.38
N CYS A 508 -6.33 -15.69 10.47
CA CYS A 508 -5.65 -16.87 11.00
C CYS A 508 -5.78 -17.03 12.51
N THR A 509 -6.22 -16.00 13.25
CA THR A 509 -6.53 -16.12 14.68
C THR A 509 -7.87 -16.78 14.95
N VAL A 510 -8.74 -16.81 13.94
CA VAL A 510 -10.03 -17.51 13.96
C VAL A 510 -9.94 -18.86 13.22
N HIS A 511 -9.19 -18.91 12.12
CA HIS A 511 -9.12 -20.05 11.22
C HIS A 511 -7.73 -20.71 11.18
N GLU A 512 -7.14 -20.98 12.34
CA GLU A 512 -5.79 -21.56 12.50
C GLU A 512 -5.59 -22.81 11.63
N GLY A 513 -6.55 -23.73 11.61
CA GLY A 513 -6.47 -24.97 10.85
C GLY A 513 -6.32 -24.75 9.33
N LEU A 514 -6.96 -23.72 8.78
CA LEU A 514 -6.89 -23.39 7.36
C LEU A 514 -5.56 -22.71 7.02
N CYS A 515 -5.06 -21.83 7.88
CA CYS A 515 -3.73 -21.22 7.71
C CYS A 515 -2.60 -22.24 7.85
N ASN A 516 -2.72 -23.19 8.79
CA ASN A 516 -1.77 -24.29 8.93
C ASN A 516 -1.76 -25.20 7.70
N MET A 517 -2.92 -25.47 7.09
CA MET A 517 -3.04 -26.28 5.87
C MET A 517 -2.26 -25.68 4.70
N TYR A 518 -2.25 -24.35 4.58
CA TYR A 518 -1.48 -23.62 3.55
C TYR A 518 -0.08 -23.21 4.01
N ASN A 519 0.40 -23.75 5.14
CA ASN A 519 1.74 -23.51 5.67
C ASN A 519 2.08 -22.02 5.85
N ILE A 520 1.13 -21.24 6.37
CA ILE A 520 1.35 -19.81 6.64
C ILE A 520 2.24 -19.67 7.88
N GLN A 521 3.45 -19.11 7.69
CA GLN A 521 4.47 -18.99 8.74
C GLN A 521 4.66 -17.55 9.27
N ALA A 522 4.12 -16.56 8.57
CA ALA A 522 4.21 -15.15 8.94
C ALA A 522 2.99 -14.37 8.46
N TYR A 523 2.79 -13.17 9.00
CA TYR A 523 1.66 -12.33 8.65
C TYR A 523 2.12 -10.92 8.23
N PRO A 524 1.49 -10.30 7.22
CA PRO A 524 0.54 -10.92 6.30
C PRO A 524 1.27 -11.81 5.28
N THR A 525 0.62 -12.89 4.85
CA THR A 525 1.07 -13.72 3.72
C THR A 525 -0.01 -13.67 2.65
N THR A 526 0.29 -13.02 1.53
CA THR A 526 -0.65 -12.84 0.43
C THR A 526 -0.40 -13.90 -0.63
N VAL A 527 -1.44 -14.60 -1.04
CA VAL A 527 -1.35 -15.77 -1.93
C VAL A 527 -2.38 -15.66 -3.05
N VAL A 528 -1.94 -15.90 -4.28
CA VAL A 528 -2.84 -16.01 -5.43
C VAL A 528 -3.15 -17.48 -5.68
N PHE A 529 -4.44 -17.79 -5.68
CA PHE A 529 -5.03 -19.06 -6.06
C PHE A 529 -5.52 -18.95 -7.50
N ASN A 530 -4.91 -19.70 -8.42
CA ASN A 530 -5.36 -19.81 -9.80
C ASN A 530 -5.52 -21.29 -10.15
N GLN A 531 -6.74 -21.80 -10.01
CA GLN A 531 -7.05 -23.22 -10.14
C GLN A 531 -6.21 -24.05 -9.15
N SER A 532 -5.41 -25.01 -9.63
CA SER A 532 -4.53 -25.83 -8.80
C SER A 532 -3.19 -25.17 -8.47
N ASN A 533 -2.89 -23.99 -9.05
CA ASN A 533 -1.63 -23.29 -8.84
C ASN A 533 -1.77 -22.26 -7.72
N ILE A 534 -0.82 -22.29 -6.79
CA ILE A 534 -0.75 -21.41 -5.63
C ILE A 534 0.56 -20.62 -5.74
N HIS A 535 0.47 -19.30 -5.72
CA HIS A 535 1.61 -18.41 -5.85
C HIS A 535 1.64 -17.42 -4.68
N GLU A 536 2.66 -17.51 -3.83
CA GLU A 536 2.90 -16.54 -2.76
C GLU A 536 3.45 -15.23 -3.35
N TYR A 537 2.92 -14.11 -2.85
CA TYR A 537 3.40 -12.77 -3.18
C TYR A 537 4.38 -12.27 -2.12
N GLU A 538 5.60 -11.96 -2.56
CA GLU A 538 6.69 -11.48 -1.69
C GLU A 538 7.15 -10.05 -2.01
N GLY A 539 6.46 -9.34 -2.91
CA GLY A 539 6.77 -7.94 -3.24
C GLY A 539 6.34 -6.95 -2.15
N HIS A 540 6.60 -5.66 -2.36
CA HIS A 540 6.13 -4.63 -1.44
C HIS A 540 4.61 -4.52 -1.47
N HIS A 541 4.01 -4.34 -0.31
CA HIS A 541 2.57 -4.26 -0.10
C HIS A 541 1.95 -2.94 -0.58
N SER A 542 2.08 -2.66 -1.88
CA SER A 542 1.43 -1.53 -2.56
C SER A 542 0.50 -2.06 -3.63
N ALA A 543 -0.61 -1.35 -3.87
CA ALA A 543 -1.53 -1.71 -4.95
C ALA A 543 -0.83 -1.87 -6.31
N GLU A 544 0.13 -1.00 -6.62
CA GLU A 544 0.88 -1.01 -7.89
C GLU A 544 1.69 -2.29 -8.10
N GLN A 545 2.40 -2.77 -7.07
CA GLN A 545 3.21 -3.99 -7.21
C GLN A 545 2.36 -5.27 -7.15
N ILE A 546 1.25 -5.24 -6.41
CA ILE A 546 0.26 -6.33 -6.43
C ILE A 546 -0.29 -6.49 -7.85
N LEU A 547 -0.62 -5.39 -8.54
CA LEU A 547 -1.07 -5.41 -9.94
C LEU A 547 -0.01 -6.02 -10.88
N GLU A 548 1.24 -5.55 -10.81
CA GLU A 548 2.32 -6.05 -11.67
C GLU A 548 2.54 -7.56 -11.49
N PHE A 549 2.41 -8.06 -10.26
CA PHE A 549 2.49 -9.48 -9.95
C PHE A 549 1.32 -10.29 -10.52
N ILE A 550 0.09 -9.80 -10.38
CA ILE A 550 -1.12 -10.48 -10.88
C ILE A 550 -1.10 -10.55 -12.41
N GLU A 551 -0.75 -9.46 -13.09
CA GLU A 551 -0.58 -9.43 -14.55
C GLU A 551 0.43 -10.47 -15.03
N ASP A 552 1.50 -10.68 -14.25
CA ASP A 552 2.51 -11.69 -14.54
C ASP A 552 1.98 -13.12 -14.37
N LEU A 553 1.21 -13.39 -13.31
CA LEU A 553 0.63 -14.71 -13.08
C LEU A 553 -0.40 -15.08 -14.15
N MET A 554 -1.14 -14.10 -14.66
CA MET A 554 -2.09 -14.33 -15.75
C MET A 554 -1.39 -14.66 -17.08
N ASN A 555 -0.17 -14.13 -17.30
CA ASN A 555 0.61 -14.34 -18.53
C ASN A 555 2.09 -14.64 -18.21
N PRO A 556 2.40 -15.81 -17.64
CA PRO A 556 3.74 -16.10 -17.13
C PRO A 556 4.75 -16.15 -18.27
N SER A 557 5.70 -15.23 -18.23
CA SER A 557 6.78 -15.15 -19.21
C SER A 557 8.07 -15.85 -18.75
N VAL A 558 8.17 -16.16 -17.45
CA VAL A 558 9.31 -16.83 -16.82
C VAL A 558 8.87 -18.22 -16.36
N VAL A 559 9.61 -19.25 -16.76
CA VAL A 559 9.37 -20.63 -16.35
C VAL A 559 10.04 -20.89 -15.00
N SER A 560 9.24 -21.24 -13.97
CA SER A 560 9.82 -21.70 -12.69
C SER A 560 10.39 -23.11 -12.87
N LEU A 561 11.70 -23.25 -12.67
CA LEU A 561 12.46 -24.46 -12.92
C LEU A 561 12.77 -25.16 -11.59
N THR A 562 12.46 -26.44 -11.55
CA THR A 562 12.91 -27.42 -10.54
C THR A 562 14.19 -28.12 -11.01
N PRO A 563 14.91 -28.85 -10.16
CA PRO A 563 16.09 -29.62 -10.59
C PRO A 563 15.78 -30.60 -11.74
N THR A 564 14.59 -31.20 -11.74
CA THR A 564 14.16 -32.13 -12.80
C THR A 564 13.88 -31.39 -14.11
N THR A 565 13.05 -30.36 -14.06
CA THR A 565 12.67 -29.58 -15.25
C THR A 565 13.83 -28.77 -15.81
N PHE A 566 14.79 -28.32 -14.99
CA PHE A 566 16.03 -27.71 -15.46
C PHE A 566 16.85 -28.70 -16.29
N ASN A 567 16.99 -29.94 -15.83
CA ASN A 567 17.71 -30.95 -16.59
C ASN A 567 17.02 -31.26 -17.93
N GLU A 568 15.70 -31.41 -17.92
CA GLU A 568 14.89 -31.71 -19.12
C GLU A 568 14.86 -30.55 -20.13
N LEU A 569 14.65 -29.33 -19.66
CA LEU A 569 14.40 -28.17 -20.53
C LEU A 569 15.67 -27.38 -20.87
N VAL A 570 16.63 -27.28 -19.93
CA VAL A 570 17.84 -26.47 -20.08
C VAL A 570 19.03 -27.34 -20.46
N THR A 571 19.35 -28.38 -19.68
CA THR A 571 20.51 -29.25 -19.96
C THR A 571 20.29 -30.11 -21.21
N GLN A 572 19.08 -30.62 -21.39
CA GLN A 572 18.68 -31.44 -22.55
C GLN A 572 18.01 -30.65 -23.68
N ARG A 573 18.09 -29.31 -23.65
CA ARG A 573 17.55 -28.40 -24.68
C ARG A 573 17.86 -28.82 -26.13
N LYS A 574 16.94 -28.52 -27.05
CA LYS A 574 17.12 -28.82 -28.48
C LYS A 574 18.22 -27.93 -29.10
N HIS A 575 18.73 -28.33 -30.26
CA HIS A 575 19.89 -27.68 -30.90
C HIS A 575 19.72 -26.17 -31.15
N ASN A 576 18.50 -25.68 -31.35
CA ASN A 576 18.23 -24.26 -31.63
C ASN A 576 17.62 -23.50 -30.45
N GLU A 577 17.44 -24.15 -29.30
CA GLU A 577 16.87 -23.53 -28.11
C GLU A 577 17.99 -22.93 -27.26
N VAL A 578 17.72 -21.74 -26.72
CA VAL A 578 18.61 -21.04 -25.79
C VAL A 578 17.81 -20.65 -24.56
N TRP A 579 18.51 -20.57 -23.43
CA TRP A 579 17.89 -20.26 -22.15
C TRP A 579 18.63 -19.15 -21.42
N MET A 580 17.87 -18.28 -20.78
CA MET A 580 18.35 -17.40 -19.72
C MET A 580 17.74 -17.88 -18.41
N VAL A 581 18.57 -18.10 -17.39
CA VAL A 581 18.13 -18.62 -16.09
C VAL A 581 18.66 -17.72 -14.98
N ASP A 582 17.75 -17.28 -14.12
CA ASP A 582 18.05 -16.59 -12.86
C ASP A 582 18.05 -17.60 -11.70
N PHE A 583 19.19 -17.73 -11.02
CA PHE A 583 19.31 -18.47 -9.78
C PHE A 583 19.20 -17.49 -8.62
N TYR A 584 18.06 -17.53 -7.93
CA TYR A 584 17.69 -16.53 -6.93
C TYR A 584 17.39 -17.16 -5.57
N SER A 585 17.25 -16.31 -4.56
CA SER A 585 16.73 -16.74 -3.27
C SER A 585 15.68 -15.73 -2.77
N PRO A 586 14.52 -16.17 -2.24
CA PRO A 586 13.44 -15.31 -1.75
C PRO A 586 13.87 -14.21 -0.77
N TRP A 587 14.81 -14.52 0.14
CA TRP A 587 15.28 -13.57 1.15
C TRP A 587 16.32 -12.57 0.65
N CYS A 588 16.82 -12.73 -0.58
CA CYS A 588 17.88 -11.88 -1.14
C CYS A 588 17.29 -10.58 -1.72
N HIS A 589 17.69 -9.42 -1.18
CA HIS A 589 17.14 -8.13 -1.60
C HIS A 589 17.45 -7.80 -3.08
N PRO A 590 18.68 -7.98 -3.60
CA PRO A 590 18.95 -7.81 -5.02
C PRO A 590 18.13 -8.75 -5.93
N CYS A 591 17.72 -9.91 -5.42
CA CYS A 591 16.87 -10.86 -6.13
C CYS A 591 15.43 -10.36 -6.24
N GLN A 592 14.90 -9.80 -5.15
CA GLN A 592 13.57 -9.17 -5.12
C GLN A 592 13.50 -7.98 -6.09
N ILE A 593 14.57 -7.18 -6.18
CA ILE A 593 14.67 -6.08 -7.16
C ILE A 593 14.78 -6.61 -8.60
N LEU A 594 15.54 -7.69 -8.81
CA LEU A 594 15.73 -8.26 -10.15
C LEU A 594 14.45 -8.88 -10.71
N MET A 595 13.64 -9.56 -9.89
CA MET A 595 12.52 -10.38 -10.36
C MET A 595 11.51 -9.62 -11.24
N PRO A 596 11.06 -8.39 -10.90
CA PRO A 596 10.23 -7.58 -11.80
C PRO A 596 10.93 -7.27 -13.15
N GLU A 597 12.19 -6.86 -13.12
CA GLU A 597 12.98 -6.59 -14.33
C GLU A 597 13.19 -7.85 -15.19
N TRP A 598 13.41 -9.00 -14.55
CA TRP A 598 13.55 -10.32 -15.18
C TRP A 598 12.27 -10.71 -15.94
N LYS A 599 11.11 -10.50 -15.31
CA LYS A 599 9.79 -10.73 -15.90
C LYS A 599 9.50 -9.79 -17.06
N ARG A 600 9.76 -8.49 -16.91
CA ARG A 600 9.64 -7.49 -18.00
C ARG A 600 10.52 -7.87 -19.19
N MET A 601 11.77 -8.27 -18.94
CA MET A 601 12.68 -8.76 -19.97
C MET A 601 12.09 -9.99 -20.68
N ALA A 602 11.61 -10.98 -19.92
CA ALA A 602 11.04 -12.21 -20.46
C ALA A 602 9.86 -11.97 -21.40
N ARG A 603 8.96 -11.03 -21.08
CA ARG A 603 7.84 -10.61 -21.95
C ARG A 603 8.32 -10.09 -23.31
N THR A 604 9.49 -9.45 -23.35
CA THR A 604 10.07 -8.94 -24.61
C THR A 604 10.83 -9.99 -25.40
N LEU A 605 11.23 -11.10 -24.75
CA LEU A 605 12.00 -12.20 -25.33
C LEU A 605 11.14 -13.39 -25.78
N THR A 606 9.82 -13.31 -25.62
CA THR A 606 8.89 -14.39 -26.02
C THR A 606 9.14 -14.84 -27.46
N GLY A 607 9.42 -16.14 -27.63
CA GLY A 607 9.72 -16.76 -28.93
C GLY A 607 11.15 -16.54 -29.44
N LEU A 608 12.01 -15.86 -28.68
CA LEU A 608 13.42 -15.60 -29.03
C LEU A 608 14.38 -16.35 -28.10
N ILE A 609 14.19 -16.18 -26.79
CA ILE A 609 15.00 -16.79 -25.73
C ILE A 609 14.04 -17.32 -24.69
N ASN A 610 14.21 -18.58 -24.27
CA ASN A 610 13.43 -19.12 -23.15
C ASN A 610 13.98 -18.55 -21.85
N VAL A 611 13.11 -18.09 -20.96
CA VAL A 611 13.52 -17.47 -19.70
C VAL A 611 12.98 -18.31 -18.54
N GLY A 612 13.85 -18.64 -17.58
CA GLY A 612 13.49 -19.39 -16.40
C GLY A 612 14.11 -18.84 -15.12
N SER A 613 13.67 -19.38 -13.98
CA SER A 613 14.18 -19.02 -12.66
C SER A 613 14.21 -20.25 -11.74
N ILE A 614 15.18 -20.30 -10.82
CA ILE A 614 15.33 -21.40 -9.85
C ILE A 614 15.44 -20.82 -8.45
N ASP A 615 14.58 -21.30 -7.54
CA ASP A 615 14.63 -20.98 -6.12
C ASP A 615 15.72 -21.81 -5.41
N CYS A 616 16.82 -21.16 -5.06
CA CYS A 616 17.94 -21.77 -4.36
C CYS A 616 17.75 -21.90 -2.85
N GLN A 617 16.72 -21.29 -2.26
CA GLN A 617 16.32 -21.61 -0.89
C GLN A 617 15.61 -22.97 -0.85
N GLN A 618 14.69 -23.21 -1.79
CA GLN A 618 13.98 -24.48 -1.91
C GLN A 618 14.90 -25.61 -2.37
N TYR A 619 15.78 -25.33 -3.35
CA TYR A 619 16.66 -26.33 -3.98
C TYR A 619 18.15 -26.10 -3.67
N HIS A 620 18.47 -25.83 -2.40
CA HIS A 620 19.82 -25.49 -1.94
C HIS A 620 20.92 -26.45 -2.43
N SER A 621 20.73 -27.76 -2.27
CA SER A 621 21.72 -28.76 -2.71
C SER A 621 21.96 -28.74 -4.22
N PHE A 622 20.92 -28.49 -5.01
CA PHE A 622 21.04 -28.39 -6.46
C PHE A 622 21.78 -27.10 -6.87
N CYS A 623 21.45 -25.95 -6.28
CA CYS A 623 22.18 -24.72 -6.57
C CYS A 623 23.66 -24.78 -6.16
N ALA A 624 23.98 -25.48 -5.06
CA ALA A 624 25.35 -25.76 -4.67
C ALA A 624 26.08 -26.66 -5.69
N GLN A 625 25.41 -27.68 -6.24
CA GLN A 625 25.94 -28.54 -7.30
C GLN A 625 26.17 -27.78 -8.62
N GLU A 626 25.27 -26.85 -8.96
CA GLU A 626 25.42 -25.92 -10.09
C GLU A 626 26.43 -24.79 -9.80
N ASN A 627 27.12 -24.84 -8.66
CA ASN A 627 28.15 -23.89 -8.23
C ASN A 627 27.66 -22.43 -8.20
N VAL A 628 26.44 -22.20 -7.70
CA VAL A 628 25.89 -20.86 -7.46
C VAL A 628 26.44 -20.34 -6.15
N GLN A 629 27.22 -19.25 -6.20
CA GLN A 629 27.95 -18.72 -5.04
C GLN A 629 27.30 -17.46 -4.45
N ARG A 630 26.47 -16.76 -5.24
CA ARG A 630 25.82 -15.50 -4.86
C ARG A 630 24.45 -15.43 -5.53
N TYR A 631 23.57 -14.62 -4.96
CA TYR A 631 22.24 -14.40 -5.50
C TYR A 631 22.02 -12.91 -5.80
N PRO A 632 21.33 -12.56 -6.90
CA PRO A 632 20.97 -13.45 -8.00
C PRO A 632 22.17 -13.70 -8.92
N GLU A 633 22.26 -14.93 -9.44
CA GLU A 633 23.23 -15.37 -10.45
C GLU A 633 22.50 -15.60 -11.77
N ILE A 634 22.81 -14.80 -12.78
CA ILE A 634 22.13 -14.83 -14.08
C ILE A 634 23.03 -15.56 -15.08
N ARG A 635 22.49 -16.59 -15.74
CA ARG A 635 23.22 -17.42 -16.72
C ARG A 635 22.51 -17.49 -18.06
N PHE A 636 23.30 -17.46 -19.14
CA PHE A 636 22.86 -17.71 -20.51
C PHE A 636 23.39 -19.07 -20.98
N TYR A 637 22.49 -19.92 -21.49
CA TYR A 637 22.78 -21.25 -22.01
C TYR A 637 22.67 -21.23 -23.55
N PRO A 638 23.81 -21.26 -24.27
CA PRO A 638 23.84 -21.15 -25.72
C PRO A 638 23.35 -22.42 -26.43
N PRO A 639 23.14 -22.39 -27.76
CA PRO A 639 22.81 -23.57 -28.55
C PRO A 639 23.85 -24.68 -28.36
N LYS A 640 23.42 -25.96 -28.32
CA LYS A 640 24.35 -27.09 -28.19
C LYS A 640 25.33 -27.11 -29.38
N SER A 641 26.62 -27.00 -29.09
CA SER A 641 27.73 -27.02 -30.05
C SER A 641 28.95 -27.69 -29.42
N ASN A 642 29.73 -28.43 -30.22
CA ASN A 642 30.95 -29.13 -29.77
C ASN A 642 32.05 -28.19 -29.24
N LYS A 643 31.90 -26.86 -29.36
CA LYS A 643 32.87 -25.84 -28.94
C LYS A 643 32.30 -24.79 -27.98
N ALA A 644 31.02 -24.88 -27.59
CA ALA A 644 30.37 -23.87 -26.77
C ALA A 644 30.64 -24.08 -25.28
N TYR A 645 30.82 -22.99 -24.53
CA TYR A 645 30.79 -23.01 -23.06
C TYR A 645 29.45 -23.57 -22.58
N GLN A 646 29.46 -24.25 -21.42
CA GLN A 646 28.25 -24.81 -20.82
C GLN A 646 27.19 -23.72 -20.57
N TYR A 647 27.64 -22.56 -20.08
CA TYR A 647 26.86 -21.33 -19.90
C TYR A 647 27.78 -20.10 -19.87
N HIS A 648 27.18 -18.91 -19.88
CA HIS A 648 27.85 -17.62 -19.64
C HIS A 648 27.17 -16.90 -18.48
N SER A 649 27.93 -16.45 -17.47
CA SER A 649 27.38 -15.64 -16.36
C SER A 649 27.35 -14.15 -16.71
N TYR A 650 26.29 -13.46 -16.29
CA TYR A 650 26.19 -12.01 -16.44
C TYR A 650 26.96 -11.29 -15.34
N ASN A 651 27.99 -10.54 -15.72
CA ASN A 651 28.81 -9.73 -14.81
C ASN A 651 28.64 -8.22 -15.01
N GLY A 652 27.57 -7.80 -15.71
CA GLY A 652 27.30 -6.38 -15.93
C GLY A 652 26.83 -5.67 -14.66
N TRP A 653 27.12 -4.38 -14.55
CA TRP A 653 26.71 -3.55 -13.41
C TRP A 653 25.19 -3.35 -13.36
N ASN A 654 24.60 -2.94 -14.48
CA ASN A 654 23.16 -2.70 -14.58
C ASN A 654 22.40 -4.01 -14.72
N ARG A 655 21.34 -4.20 -13.93
CA ARG A 655 20.49 -5.39 -13.96
C ARG A 655 19.03 -5.08 -14.37
N ASP A 656 18.84 -3.96 -15.06
CA ASP A 656 17.54 -3.60 -15.64
C ASP A 656 17.20 -4.50 -16.85
N ALA A 657 15.91 -4.59 -17.17
CA ALA A 657 15.38 -5.44 -18.21
C ALA A 657 16.01 -5.20 -19.59
N TYR A 658 16.35 -3.94 -19.91
CA TYR A 658 16.95 -3.59 -21.20
C TYR A 658 18.40 -4.10 -21.28
N SER A 659 19.21 -3.83 -20.26
CA SER A 659 20.60 -4.30 -20.21
C SER A 659 20.69 -5.83 -20.33
N LEU A 660 19.83 -6.56 -19.60
CA LEU A 660 19.80 -8.02 -19.63
C LEU A 660 19.30 -8.58 -20.97
N ARG A 661 18.27 -7.95 -21.56
CA ARG A 661 17.78 -8.29 -22.91
C ARG A 661 18.90 -8.17 -23.94
N VAL A 662 19.59 -7.02 -23.97
CA VAL A 662 20.67 -6.75 -24.94
C VAL A 662 21.79 -7.76 -24.80
N TRP A 663 22.17 -8.09 -23.55
CA TRP A 663 23.16 -9.12 -23.27
C TRP A 663 22.74 -10.50 -23.80
N GLY A 664 21.51 -10.95 -23.49
CA GLY A 664 20.99 -12.24 -23.95
C GLY A 664 20.91 -12.34 -25.48
N LEU A 665 20.38 -11.30 -26.15
CA LEU A 665 20.28 -11.25 -27.61
C LEU A 665 21.65 -11.26 -28.30
N GLY A 666 22.69 -10.75 -27.62
CA GLY A 666 24.06 -10.72 -28.14
C GLY A 666 24.68 -12.10 -28.38
N PHE A 667 24.18 -13.15 -27.70
CA PHE A 667 24.65 -14.52 -27.92
C PHE A 667 23.95 -15.25 -29.07
N LEU A 668 22.87 -14.67 -29.62
CA LEU A 668 22.18 -15.28 -30.73
C LEU A 668 23.01 -15.15 -32.03
N PRO A 669 23.05 -16.17 -32.90
CA PRO A 669 23.86 -16.14 -34.12
C PRO A 669 23.50 -14.97 -35.05
N GLN A 670 24.50 -14.27 -35.57
CA GLN A 670 24.31 -13.16 -36.52
C GLN A 670 23.51 -13.62 -37.75
N VAL A 671 22.52 -12.82 -38.14
CA VAL A 671 21.68 -13.02 -39.33
C VAL A 671 21.96 -11.98 -40.40
N SER A 672 22.42 -10.79 -40.00
CA SER A 672 22.88 -9.78 -40.94
C SER A 672 24.15 -10.20 -41.68
N THR A 673 24.33 -9.66 -42.88
CA THR A 673 25.57 -9.83 -43.66
C THR A 673 26.46 -8.62 -43.48
N ASP A 674 27.73 -8.81 -43.12
CA ASP A 674 28.71 -7.73 -43.16
C ASP A 674 29.05 -7.38 -44.62
N LEU A 675 28.83 -6.13 -44.98
CA LEU A 675 28.98 -5.63 -46.35
C LEU A 675 30.27 -4.83 -46.49
N THR A 676 31.00 -5.16 -47.54
CA THR A 676 32.14 -4.39 -48.04
C THR A 676 31.67 -3.36 -49.06
N PRO A 677 32.49 -2.38 -49.47
CA PRO A 677 32.11 -1.43 -50.52
C PRO A 677 31.65 -2.11 -51.82
N GLN A 678 32.30 -3.22 -52.19
CA GLN A 678 31.95 -4.02 -53.37
C GLN A 678 30.59 -4.71 -53.20
N THR A 679 30.42 -5.46 -52.11
CA THR A 679 29.18 -6.23 -51.90
C THR A 679 27.98 -5.34 -51.58
N PHE A 680 28.19 -4.16 -50.97
CA PHE A 680 27.15 -3.13 -50.84
C PHE A 680 26.67 -2.63 -52.20
N SER A 681 27.61 -2.28 -53.10
CA SER A 681 27.26 -1.84 -54.46
C SER A 681 26.54 -2.93 -55.26
N GLU A 682 27.11 -4.15 -55.29
CA GLU A 682 26.59 -5.25 -56.10
C GLU A 682 25.28 -5.84 -55.57
N LYS A 683 25.18 -6.07 -54.26
CA LYS A 683 24.02 -6.79 -53.67
C LYS A 683 22.90 -5.86 -53.25
N VAL A 684 23.21 -4.62 -52.87
CA VAL A 684 22.22 -3.65 -52.38
C VAL A 684 21.81 -2.69 -53.49
N LEU A 685 22.75 -1.90 -54.03
CA LEU A 685 22.43 -0.84 -54.99
C LEU A 685 22.08 -1.40 -56.39
N GLN A 686 22.79 -2.45 -56.84
CA GLN A 686 22.53 -3.11 -58.12
C GLN A 686 21.63 -4.36 -57.98
N GLY A 687 21.23 -4.67 -56.75
CA GLY A 687 20.42 -5.83 -56.41
C GLY A 687 18.96 -5.70 -56.84
N LYS A 688 18.25 -6.84 -56.80
CA LYS A 688 16.80 -6.94 -57.09
C LYS A 688 15.97 -7.32 -55.86
N THR A 689 16.54 -7.17 -54.66
CA THR A 689 15.93 -7.54 -53.39
C THR A 689 15.90 -6.37 -52.42
N HIS A 690 14.96 -6.37 -51.49
CA HIS A 690 14.88 -5.36 -50.44
C HIS A 690 15.95 -5.61 -49.36
N TRP A 691 16.56 -4.53 -48.86
CA TRP A 691 17.57 -4.56 -47.83
C TRP A 691 17.28 -3.55 -46.72
N VAL A 692 17.56 -3.90 -45.47
CA VAL A 692 17.75 -2.95 -44.38
C VAL A 692 19.21 -2.97 -43.97
N ILE A 693 19.83 -1.80 -43.85
CA ILE A 693 21.26 -1.65 -43.65
C ILE A 693 21.52 -0.82 -42.39
N ASP A 694 22.33 -1.35 -41.49
CA ASP A 694 22.88 -0.65 -40.32
C ASP A 694 24.28 -0.09 -40.64
N PHE A 695 24.38 1.23 -40.68
CA PHE A 695 25.65 1.95 -40.82
C PHE A 695 26.16 2.33 -39.44
N TYR A 696 27.24 1.69 -39.00
CA TYR A 696 27.73 1.77 -37.63
C TYR A 696 29.24 2.02 -37.56
N ALA A 697 29.73 2.30 -36.35
CA ALA A 697 31.16 2.34 -36.05
C ALA A 697 31.46 1.43 -34.83
N PRO A 698 32.53 0.62 -34.84
CA PRO A 698 32.84 -0.31 -33.74
C PRO A 698 33.01 0.36 -32.37
N TRP A 699 33.55 1.58 -32.32
CA TRP A 699 33.79 2.34 -31.08
C TRP A 699 32.55 3.08 -30.54
N CYS A 700 31.44 3.08 -31.29
CA CYS A 700 30.26 3.87 -30.94
C CYS A 700 29.37 3.12 -29.94
N GLY A 701 29.23 3.67 -28.73
CA GLY A 701 28.37 3.09 -27.67
C GLY A 701 26.91 2.85 -28.11
N PRO A 702 26.21 3.85 -28.70
CA PRO A 702 24.86 3.64 -29.25
C PRO A 702 24.79 2.52 -30.30
N CYS A 703 25.86 2.31 -31.06
CA CYS A 703 25.95 1.27 -32.08
C CYS A 703 26.09 -0.12 -31.45
N GLN A 704 26.92 -0.22 -30.40
CA GLN A 704 27.07 -1.46 -29.63
C GLN A 704 25.74 -1.86 -28.97
N ASN A 705 25.00 -0.88 -28.43
CA ASN A 705 23.67 -1.12 -27.85
C ASN A 705 22.62 -1.52 -28.89
N PHE A 706 22.67 -0.94 -30.10
CA PHE A 706 21.72 -1.24 -31.16
C PHE A 706 22.02 -2.55 -31.92
N ALA A 707 23.28 -3.02 -31.93
CA ALA A 707 23.67 -4.18 -32.72
C ALA A 707 22.83 -5.44 -32.45
N PRO A 708 22.55 -5.85 -31.18
CA PRO A 708 21.69 -7.00 -30.91
C PRO A 708 20.23 -6.79 -31.38
N GLU A 709 19.74 -5.56 -31.28
CA GLU A 709 18.39 -5.17 -31.73
C GLU A 709 18.27 -5.21 -33.26
N PHE A 710 19.33 -4.83 -33.97
CA PHE A 710 19.40 -4.97 -35.43
C PHE A 710 19.42 -6.43 -35.88
N GLU A 711 20.12 -7.32 -35.16
CA GLU A 711 20.09 -8.76 -35.43
C GLU A 711 18.71 -9.36 -35.14
N LEU A 712 18.01 -8.86 -34.13
CA LEU A 712 16.61 -9.23 -33.87
C LEU A 712 15.72 -8.81 -35.05
N LEU A 713 15.83 -7.57 -35.52
CA LEU A 713 15.13 -7.11 -36.72
C LEU A 713 15.42 -8.01 -37.92
N ALA A 714 16.69 -8.34 -38.16
CA ALA A 714 17.12 -9.21 -39.26
C ALA A 714 16.43 -10.58 -39.21
N ARG A 715 16.21 -11.14 -38.02
CA ARG A 715 15.44 -12.38 -37.83
C ARG A 715 13.97 -12.20 -38.15
N MET A 716 13.34 -11.13 -37.66
CA MET A 716 11.91 -10.85 -37.85
C MET A 716 11.51 -10.69 -39.32
N ILE A 717 12.37 -10.08 -40.14
CA ILE A 717 12.10 -9.80 -41.55
C ILE A 717 12.71 -10.83 -42.51
N LYS A 718 13.36 -11.87 -41.97
CA LYS A 718 14.06 -12.91 -42.73
C LYS A 718 13.11 -13.53 -43.76
N GLY A 719 13.60 -13.66 -45.00
CA GLY A 719 12.83 -14.18 -46.13
C GLY A 719 12.05 -13.13 -46.91
N LYS A 720 11.69 -11.99 -46.31
CA LYS A 720 11.05 -10.86 -47.00
C LYS A 720 12.06 -9.75 -47.36
N VAL A 721 12.95 -9.44 -46.42
CA VAL A 721 13.98 -8.39 -46.54
C VAL A 721 15.31 -8.96 -46.06
N LYS A 722 16.40 -8.59 -46.73
CA LYS A 722 17.76 -8.93 -46.31
C LYS A 722 18.29 -7.88 -45.34
N ALA A 723 19.12 -8.28 -44.38
CA ALA A 723 19.75 -7.37 -43.45
C ALA A 723 21.26 -7.32 -43.70
N GLY A 724 21.85 -6.13 -43.67
CA GLY A 724 23.29 -5.95 -43.84
C GLY A 724 23.86 -4.89 -42.90
N LYS A 725 25.16 -4.98 -42.63
CA LYS A 725 25.88 -4.02 -41.79
C LYS A 725 27.06 -3.43 -42.57
N VAL A 726 27.31 -2.14 -42.41
CA VAL A 726 28.46 -1.45 -43.01
C VAL A 726 29.25 -0.76 -41.92
N ASP A 727 30.50 -1.20 -41.73
CA ASP A 727 31.45 -0.56 -40.82
C ASP A 727 31.98 0.74 -41.46
N CYS A 728 31.54 1.88 -40.92
CA CYS A 728 31.94 3.19 -41.39
C CYS A 728 33.34 3.62 -40.95
N GLN A 729 33.94 2.96 -39.96
CA GLN A 729 35.35 3.15 -39.62
C GLN A 729 36.23 2.46 -40.68
N ALA A 730 35.88 1.24 -41.08
CA ALA A 730 36.59 0.52 -42.14
C ALA A 730 36.33 1.13 -43.53
N TYR A 731 35.10 1.60 -43.79
CA TYR A 731 34.64 2.00 -45.12
C TYR A 731 34.01 3.40 -45.15
N ALA A 732 34.75 4.40 -44.64
CA ALA A 732 34.28 5.78 -44.54
C ALA A 732 33.74 6.36 -45.87
N GLN A 733 34.36 6.03 -47.00
CA GLN A 733 33.90 6.49 -48.32
C GLN A 733 32.50 5.97 -48.69
N THR A 734 32.19 4.72 -48.35
CA THR A 734 30.86 4.14 -48.59
C THR A 734 29.80 4.85 -47.76
N CYS A 735 30.10 5.12 -46.47
CA CYS A 735 29.18 5.82 -45.59
C CYS A 735 29.00 7.29 -45.97
N GLN A 736 30.06 7.97 -46.42
CA GLN A 736 29.98 9.32 -46.94
C GLN A 736 29.09 9.38 -48.19
N LYS A 737 29.27 8.45 -49.15
CA LYS A 737 28.41 8.34 -50.35
C LYS A 737 26.96 8.03 -50.00
N ALA A 738 26.73 7.20 -48.98
CA ALA A 738 25.41 6.90 -48.45
C ALA A 738 24.82 8.03 -47.58
N GLY A 739 25.49 9.17 -47.43
CA GLY A 739 24.98 10.34 -46.71
C GLY A 739 24.83 10.15 -45.20
N ILE A 740 25.65 9.28 -44.59
CA ILE A 740 25.57 8.96 -43.16
C ILE A 740 26.21 10.08 -42.34
N ARG A 741 25.45 10.66 -41.39
CA ARG A 741 25.90 11.79 -40.55
C ARG A 741 26.09 11.42 -39.07
N ALA A 742 25.52 10.32 -38.63
CA ALA A 742 25.59 9.84 -37.25
C ALA A 742 25.54 8.31 -37.20
N TYR A 743 25.96 7.72 -36.08
CA TYR A 743 25.97 6.27 -35.90
C TYR A 743 25.17 5.86 -34.65
N PRO A 744 24.40 4.75 -34.68
CA PRO A 744 24.07 3.98 -35.88
C PRO A 744 23.02 4.72 -36.73
N THR A 745 23.10 4.59 -38.06
CA THR A 745 22.05 5.04 -39.00
C THR A 745 21.47 3.83 -39.73
N VAL A 746 20.16 3.69 -39.69
CA VAL A 746 19.45 2.60 -40.39
C VAL A 746 18.83 3.13 -41.68
N LYS A 747 19.09 2.47 -42.80
CA LYS A 747 18.42 2.76 -44.08
C LYS A 747 17.74 1.52 -44.66
N PHE A 748 16.53 1.70 -45.17
CA PHE A 748 15.80 0.70 -45.93
C PHE A 748 15.92 0.99 -47.43
N TYR A 749 16.47 0.03 -48.16
CA TYR A 749 16.60 0.04 -49.60
C TYR A 749 15.55 -0.91 -50.19
N PHE A 750 14.60 -0.39 -50.94
CA PHE A 750 13.56 -1.19 -51.57
C PHE A 750 13.64 -1.12 -53.09
N TYR A 751 13.44 -2.28 -53.72
CA TYR A 751 13.48 -2.42 -55.17
C TYR A 751 12.08 -2.21 -55.77
N GLU A 752 11.92 -1.18 -56.59
CA GLU A 752 10.70 -0.95 -57.36
C GLU A 752 10.78 -1.72 -58.69
N ARG A 753 10.13 -2.90 -58.74
CA ARG A 753 10.11 -3.74 -59.96
C ARG A 753 9.63 -2.98 -61.20
N ALA A 754 8.62 -2.12 -61.05
CA ALA A 754 8.04 -1.34 -62.15
C ALA A 754 9.04 -0.36 -62.79
N LYS A 755 9.92 0.25 -61.99
CA LYS A 755 10.89 1.25 -62.46
C LYS A 755 12.32 0.71 -62.63
N ARG A 756 12.54 -0.56 -62.30
CA ARG A 756 13.85 -1.23 -62.29
C ARG A 756 14.92 -0.45 -61.53
N ASN A 757 14.54 0.28 -60.48
CA ASN A 757 15.44 1.09 -59.68
C ASN A 757 15.23 0.83 -58.18
N PHE A 758 16.23 1.13 -57.36
CA PHE A 758 16.10 1.14 -55.90
C PHE A 758 15.76 2.54 -55.40
N ARG A 759 15.03 2.59 -54.29
CA ARG A 759 14.88 3.80 -53.47
C ARG A 759 15.39 3.51 -52.07
N GLU A 760 15.87 4.56 -51.44
CA GLU A 760 16.37 4.51 -50.07
C GLU A 760 15.55 5.42 -49.16
N GLU A 761 15.31 4.96 -47.95
CA GLU A 761 14.70 5.74 -46.89
C GLU A 761 15.41 5.51 -45.57
N GLN A 762 15.55 6.57 -44.78
CA GLN A 762 16.14 6.48 -43.45
C GLN A 762 15.08 6.08 -42.42
N ILE A 763 15.43 5.14 -41.54
CA ILE A 763 14.59 4.72 -40.41
C ILE A 763 15.15 5.30 -39.12
N ASN A 764 14.33 6.07 -38.40
CA ASN A 764 14.76 6.82 -37.22
C ASN A 764 14.54 6.06 -35.90
N THR A 765 13.55 5.15 -35.85
CA THR A 765 13.37 4.28 -34.68
C THR A 765 14.51 3.27 -34.56
N ARG A 766 14.78 2.82 -33.33
CA ARG A 766 15.77 1.80 -32.99
C ARG A 766 15.13 0.56 -32.35
N ASP A 767 13.80 0.47 -32.36
CA ASP A 767 13.07 -0.71 -31.89
C ASP A 767 12.80 -1.68 -33.05
N ALA A 768 13.20 -2.95 -32.92
CA ALA A 768 13.11 -3.92 -34.00
C ALA A 768 11.67 -4.16 -34.47
N LYS A 769 10.68 -4.18 -33.55
CA LYS A 769 9.27 -4.41 -33.88
C LYS A 769 8.70 -3.24 -34.67
N ALA A 770 8.98 -2.00 -34.24
CA ALA A 770 8.57 -0.78 -34.94
C ALA A 770 9.19 -0.71 -36.34
N ILE A 771 10.49 -1.04 -36.48
CA ILE A 771 11.15 -1.08 -37.79
C ILE A 771 10.50 -2.15 -38.69
N ALA A 772 10.26 -3.35 -38.17
CA ALA A 772 9.63 -4.44 -38.93
C ALA A 772 8.21 -4.09 -39.39
N ALA A 773 7.41 -3.41 -38.55
CA ALA A 773 6.08 -2.93 -38.88
C ALA A 773 6.11 -1.89 -40.01
N LEU A 774 6.98 -0.88 -39.91
CA LEU A 774 7.17 0.14 -40.95
C LEU A 774 7.60 -0.48 -42.29
N ILE A 775 8.53 -1.43 -42.26
CA ILE A 775 8.98 -2.14 -43.46
C ILE A 775 7.81 -2.94 -44.07
N LYS A 776 7.03 -3.63 -43.24
CA LYS A 776 5.89 -4.44 -43.70
C LYS A 776 4.83 -3.58 -44.39
N GLU A 777 4.45 -2.46 -43.78
CA GLU A 777 3.48 -1.51 -44.34
C GLU A 777 3.93 -1.00 -45.73
N LYS A 778 5.22 -0.65 -45.87
CA LYS A 778 5.80 -0.22 -47.15
C LYS A 778 5.80 -1.30 -48.22
N LEU A 779 6.12 -2.54 -47.85
CA LEU A 779 6.09 -3.65 -48.79
C LEU A 779 4.68 -3.91 -49.32
N GLU A 780 3.66 -3.75 -48.47
CA GLU A 780 2.25 -3.89 -48.86
C GLU A 780 1.80 -2.78 -49.82
N THR A 781 2.23 -1.53 -49.60
CA THR A 781 1.95 -0.41 -50.51
C THR A 781 2.57 -0.63 -51.89
N LEU A 782 3.83 -1.06 -51.95
CA LEU A 782 4.54 -1.37 -53.20
C LEU A 782 3.88 -2.49 -54.01
N GLN A 783 3.31 -3.51 -53.34
CA GLN A 783 2.56 -4.57 -54.01
C GLN A 783 1.23 -4.08 -54.58
N ASN A 784 0.53 -3.17 -53.87
CA ASN A 784 -0.75 -2.63 -54.31
C ASN A 784 -0.60 -1.63 -55.48
N GLU A 785 0.45 -0.83 -55.51
CA GLU A 785 0.78 0.02 -56.67
C GLU A 785 1.10 -0.82 -57.91
N GLY A 786 1.84 -1.92 -57.75
CA GLY A 786 2.12 -2.85 -58.85
C GLY A 786 0.86 -3.50 -59.43
N LYS A 787 -0.13 -3.85 -58.59
CA LYS A 787 -1.42 -4.39 -59.04
C LYS A 787 -2.27 -3.34 -59.76
N ARG A 788 -2.30 -2.09 -59.29
CA ARG A 788 -3.04 -1.00 -59.97
C ARG A 788 -2.50 -0.69 -61.36
N ILE A 789 -1.18 -0.74 -61.55
CA ILE A 789 -0.55 -0.52 -62.87
C ILE A 789 -0.90 -1.67 -63.83
N LEU A 790 -0.91 -2.92 -63.35
CA LEU A 790 -1.32 -4.09 -64.17
C LEU A 790 -2.79 -4.03 -64.62
N ILE A 791 -3.69 -3.52 -63.78
CA ILE A 791 -5.11 -3.32 -64.13
C ILE A 791 -5.27 -2.18 -65.15
N LEU A 792 -4.47 -1.11 -65.05
CA LEU A 792 -4.49 -0.02 -66.03
C LEU A 792 -3.89 -0.41 -67.40
N CYS A 793 -2.92 -1.33 -67.43
CA CYS A 793 -2.37 -1.85 -68.69
C CYS A 793 -3.35 -2.79 -69.40
N TYR A 794 -4.11 -3.63 -68.67
CA TYR A 794 -5.13 -4.50 -69.27
C TYR A 794 -6.28 -3.73 -69.94
N ASN A 795 -6.56 -2.49 -69.51
CA ASN A 795 -7.59 -1.64 -70.11
C ASN A 795 -7.09 -0.78 -71.29
N MET A 796 -5.83 -0.89 -71.70
CA MET A 796 -5.28 -0.19 -72.87
C MET A 796 -5.10 -1.09 -74.10
N ASP A 797 -5.23 -2.41 -73.97
CA ASP A 797 -5.23 -3.33 -75.12
C ASP A 797 -6.64 -3.51 -75.75
N ASP A 798 -7.67 -2.89 -75.16
CA ASP A 798 -9.07 -2.88 -75.63
C ASP A 798 -9.54 -1.49 -76.17
N LEU A 799 -8.61 -0.65 -76.64
CA LEU A 799 -8.91 0.66 -77.26
C LEU A 799 -8.25 0.84 -78.64
#